data_AF-A0A936JDT3-F1
#
_entry.id   AF-A0A936JDT3-F1
#
_cell.length_a   1.000
_cell.length_b   1.000
_cell.length_c   1.000
_cell.angle_alpha   90.00
_cell.angle_beta   90.00
_cell.angle_gamma   90.00
#
_symmetry.space_group_name_H-M   'P 1'
#
loop_
_entity.id
_entity.type
_entity.pdbx_description
1 polymer ?
#
loop_
_entity_poly.entity_id
_entity_poly.type
_entity_poly.pdbx_seq_one_letter_code
_entity_poly.pdbx_strand_id
1 'polypeptide(L)'
;MKKLFIFLFFIACSIGLNATNYLVQGVVKDQNGNPKSGVTILVNAIGDGNSFSALDAVQTDSNGAYSTTFASPVDSIGGRVVATMIDCDNRTSVKTESFGNTNNATTIEINFIYCQRISNSTCQVSIRRIGNFLAAKPIGGKRPYRYLWSTGATTPIIRTNSSTTTYCVTVTDRLGCVASTCYQFTPRPCRVEIAGHRNVLKAFPFNVDNNNVQYAWSTGDSTQTITVNAPGTYCVTMTTTNCVATKCFTVKPFTRDCEVKIVSSNDLRTLTAFASDNLDSATYHWNTGANTSSVQITNDRHEYCVTVSSATCIAKTCFIVRDTAGIYSCGVRIVRDGNVLRAYGSGRSDVISYNWDNGQNTSVINIGNELKYCVKVLFANGCSAHSCIELDSNTNLCAVRIERTSSGGLFAIAQGTGPFTYHWNTGANTSRVEITPNRNEYCVTVTNDAHCVAKSCININNCKVVFDHVFNGTTSSTLKAYVIGSDDSRYRWSTGSDDASIRITSPGTYCVTITTAAGCVTSDCFVYNPNPNNGCQVTIVRDGNTHLVARVPLNTGSYTYHWNTGSTASNVVIDTGRVEYCVTVTNVTTNCTAKSCINISGTNGSNTCGLILTLSPNGNTLVANPTGTGPFHYTWSADGGREFIHTRCCRNVLCDCNQRQRMCCSCMLCLSTNPWQ
;
A
#
# COMPACT_ATOMS: atom_id res chain seq x y z
N MET A 1 -32.74 17.00 87.27
CA MET A 1 -33.21 17.89 86.18
C MET A 1 -32.35 17.60 84.97
N LYS A 2 -32.83 17.25 83.79
CA LYS A 2 -34.18 17.24 83.22
C LYS A 2 -34.11 16.26 82.03
N LYS A 3 -35.11 15.37 81.99
CA LYS A 3 -35.97 15.05 80.83
C LYS A 3 -35.28 14.32 79.66
N LEU A 4 -35.53 13.04 79.40
CA LEU A 4 -36.85 12.37 79.18
C LEU A 4 -37.59 13.04 78.01
N PHE A 5 -37.70 12.39 76.85
CA PHE A 5 -38.98 11.85 76.38
C PHE A 5 -38.97 11.38 74.91
N ILE A 6 -39.80 10.34 74.72
CA ILE A 6 -40.63 9.98 73.57
C ILE A 6 -40.00 8.95 72.62
N PHE A 7 -40.38 7.66 72.74
CA PHE A 7 -41.67 7.03 72.34
C PHE A 7 -41.73 6.81 70.82
N LEU A 8 -42.20 5.71 70.25
CA LEU A 8 -42.73 4.43 70.75
C LEU A 8 -42.97 3.58 69.49
N PHE A 9 -42.95 2.25 69.64
CA PHE A 9 -43.70 1.28 68.81
C PHE A 9 -43.42 1.22 67.29
N PHE A 10 -42.93 0.08 66.82
CA PHE A 10 -43.81 -0.90 66.19
C PHE A 10 -43.15 -2.29 66.18
N ILE A 11 -43.76 -3.21 66.93
CA ILE A 11 -43.75 -4.64 66.58
C ILE A 11 -44.35 -4.72 65.18
N ALA A 12 -43.56 -5.12 64.19
CA ALA A 12 -44.08 -5.70 62.97
C ALA A 12 -43.00 -6.55 62.32
N CYS A 13 -43.27 -7.85 62.30
CA CYS A 13 -42.83 -8.72 61.23
C CYS A 13 -41.32 -8.99 61.18
N SER A 14 -40.87 -9.86 62.09
CA SER A 14 -40.08 -11.01 61.65
C SER A 14 -40.90 -11.80 60.63
N ILE A 15 -41.05 -11.24 59.41
CA ILE A 15 -41.31 -12.05 58.23
C ILE A 15 -40.02 -12.84 58.12
N GLY A 16 -40.10 -14.15 58.38
CA GLY A 16 -39.13 -15.06 57.81
C GLY A 16 -39.18 -14.80 56.30
N LEU A 17 -38.28 -13.93 55.82
CA LEU A 17 -38.03 -13.73 54.41
C LEU A 17 -37.37 -15.03 53.96
N ASN A 18 -38.22 -16.01 53.63
CA ASN A 18 -37.80 -17.32 53.19
C ASN A 18 -37.03 -17.13 51.88
N ALA A 19 -35.70 -17.22 51.97
CA ALA A 19 -34.87 -17.34 50.78
C ALA A 19 -35.34 -18.55 49.98
N THR A 20 -35.47 -18.40 48.66
CA THR A 20 -35.84 -19.52 47.81
C THR A 20 -34.58 -20.31 47.50
N ASN A 21 -34.54 -21.57 47.94
CA ASN A 21 -33.43 -22.47 47.65
C ASN A 21 -33.62 -23.11 46.27
N TYR A 22 -32.64 -22.93 45.40
CA TYR A 22 -32.57 -23.59 44.10
C TYR A 22 -31.55 -24.71 44.14
N LEU A 23 -31.94 -25.88 43.61
CA LEU A 23 -31.09 -27.04 43.39
C LEU A 23 -30.60 -27.03 41.94
N VAL A 24 -29.30 -26.92 41.73
CA VAL A 24 -28.67 -27.12 40.43
C VAL A 24 -28.15 -28.55 40.41
N GLN A 25 -28.58 -29.34 39.43
CA GLN A 25 -28.13 -30.72 39.29
C GLN A 25 -27.90 -31.09 37.83
N GLY A 26 -27.21 -32.20 37.59
CA GLY A 26 -27.02 -32.69 36.23
C GLY A 26 -26.15 -33.94 36.20
N VAL A 27 -26.04 -34.51 35.00
CA VAL A 27 -25.22 -35.69 34.73
C VAL A 27 -24.20 -35.37 33.65
N VAL A 28 -22.96 -35.78 33.89
CA VAL A 28 -21.88 -35.74 32.92
C VAL A 28 -21.71 -37.14 32.33
N LYS A 29 -21.93 -37.26 31.03
CA LYS A 29 -21.74 -38.52 30.28
C LYS A 29 -20.72 -38.33 29.18
N ASP A 30 -20.01 -39.36 28.78
CA ASP A 30 -19.19 -39.29 27.56
C ASP A 30 -20.04 -39.38 26.29
N GLN A 31 -19.39 -39.25 25.13
CA GLN A 31 -20.05 -39.31 23.81
C GLN A 31 -20.77 -40.64 23.54
N ASN A 32 -20.47 -41.70 24.30
CA ASN A 32 -21.12 -43.01 24.20
C ASN A 32 -22.23 -43.19 25.24
N GLY A 33 -22.56 -42.15 26.02
CA GLY A 33 -23.60 -42.17 27.03
C GLY A 33 -23.16 -42.77 28.38
N ASN A 34 -21.87 -43.09 28.57
CA ASN A 34 -21.39 -43.62 29.85
C ASN A 34 -21.14 -42.51 30.87
N PRO A 35 -21.53 -42.66 32.14
CA PRO A 35 -21.31 -41.65 33.16
C PRO A 35 -19.82 -41.38 33.45
N LYS A 36 -19.48 -40.13 33.79
CA LYS A 36 -18.11 -39.70 34.13
C LYS A 36 -18.01 -39.15 35.54
N SER A 37 -17.26 -39.85 36.39
CA SER A 37 -16.98 -39.45 37.78
C SER A 37 -15.77 -38.54 37.94
N GLY A 38 -15.72 -37.77 39.02
CA GLY A 38 -14.59 -36.90 39.38
C GLY A 38 -14.41 -35.67 38.50
N VAL A 39 -15.39 -35.33 37.65
CA VAL A 39 -15.37 -34.13 36.82
C VAL A 39 -15.80 -32.94 37.67
N THR A 40 -14.99 -31.88 37.68
CA THR A 40 -15.30 -30.67 38.44
C THR A 40 -16.21 -29.74 37.65
N ILE A 41 -17.31 -29.32 38.26
CA ILE A 41 -18.30 -28.38 37.74
C ILE A 41 -18.31 -27.15 38.64
N LEU A 42 -18.03 -25.99 38.04
CA LEU A 42 -18.18 -24.69 38.70
C LEU A 42 -19.57 -24.15 38.38
N VAL A 43 -20.38 -23.91 39.40
CA VAL A 43 -21.75 -23.39 39.27
C VAL A 43 -21.77 -21.97 39.81
N ASN A 44 -22.12 -21.01 38.96
CA ASN A 44 -22.26 -19.61 39.32
C ASN A 44 -23.68 -19.11 39.06
N ALA A 45 -24.45 -18.89 40.11
CA ALA A 45 -25.78 -18.29 40.04
C ALA A 45 -25.67 -16.77 40.17
N ILE A 46 -26.30 -16.03 39.26
CA ILE A 46 -26.26 -14.57 39.20
C ILE A 46 -27.69 -14.06 39.13
N GLY A 47 -28.10 -13.23 40.09
CA GLY A 47 -29.41 -12.59 40.10
C GLY A 47 -29.52 -11.47 39.05
N ASP A 48 -30.73 -11.24 38.56
CA ASP A 48 -31.04 -10.13 37.66
C ASP A 48 -30.70 -8.78 38.32
N GLY A 49 -30.03 -7.90 37.56
CA GLY A 49 -29.48 -6.64 38.08
C GLY A 49 -28.17 -6.78 38.87
N ASN A 50 -27.53 -7.97 38.86
CA ASN A 50 -26.30 -8.28 39.61
C ASN A 50 -26.44 -8.07 41.13
N SER A 51 -27.65 -8.16 41.67
CA SER A 51 -27.95 -7.98 43.11
C SER A 51 -27.39 -9.10 43.98
N PHE A 52 -27.06 -10.25 43.39
CA PHE A 52 -26.55 -11.43 44.08
C PHE A 52 -25.69 -12.30 43.14
N SER A 53 -24.65 -12.92 43.70
CA SER A 53 -23.90 -14.00 43.06
C SER A 53 -23.56 -15.10 44.06
N ALA A 54 -23.79 -16.37 43.71
CA ALA A 54 -23.30 -17.53 44.45
C ALA A 54 -22.46 -18.42 43.55
N LEU A 55 -21.26 -18.76 44.02
CA LEU A 55 -20.32 -19.63 43.32
C LEU A 55 -20.07 -20.88 44.17
N ASP A 56 -20.22 -22.04 43.56
CA ASP A 56 -19.84 -23.31 44.17
C ASP A 56 -19.09 -24.21 43.18
N ALA A 57 -18.32 -25.16 43.70
CA ALA A 57 -17.56 -26.13 42.94
C ALA A 57 -17.90 -27.54 43.42
N VAL A 58 -18.52 -28.34 42.56
CA VAL A 58 -18.93 -29.71 42.86
C VAL A 58 -18.27 -30.70 41.91
N GLN A 59 -17.95 -31.90 42.40
CA GLN A 59 -17.47 -33.00 41.57
C GLN A 59 -18.57 -34.01 41.30
N THR A 60 -18.54 -34.63 40.12
CA THR A 60 -19.46 -35.72 39.79
C THR A 60 -19.17 -36.99 40.59
N ASP A 61 -20.23 -37.68 41.01
CA ASP A 61 -20.17 -38.97 41.70
C ASP A 61 -19.84 -40.14 40.74
N SER A 62 -19.85 -41.37 41.24
CA SER A 62 -19.59 -42.58 40.43
C SER A 62 -20.58 -42.78 39.27
N ASN A 63 -21.78 -42.19 39.36
CA ASN A 63 -22.82 -42.23 38.33
C ASN A 63 -22.78 -41.00 37.42
N GLY A 64 -21.73 -40.18 37.53
CA GLY A 64 -21.56 -38.96 36.75
C GLY A 64 -22.51 -37.83 37.15
N ALA A 65 -23.27 -37.99 38.23
CA ALA A 65 -24.23 -37.00 38.70
C ALA A 65 -23.53 -35.97 39.58
N TYR A 66 -23.98 -34.72 39.53
CA TYR A 66 -23.56 -33.66 40.44
C TYR A 66 -24.78 -32.85 40.90
N SER A 67 -24.70 -32.29 42.09
CA SER A 67 -25.71 -31.35 42.57
C SER A 67 -25.15 -30.35 43.59
N THR A 68 -25.67 -29.14 43.57
CA THR A 68 -25.39 -28.09 44.56
C THR A 68 -26.63 -27.22 44.72
N THR A 69 -26.74 -26.51 45.84
CA THR A 69 -27.86 -25.62 46.12
C THR A 69 -27.39 -24.20 46.40
N PHE A 70 -28.16 -23.21 45.98
CA PHE A 70 -27.95 -21.82 46.38
C PHE A 70 -29.27 -21.19 46.85
N ALA A 71 -29.16 -20.23 47.76
CA ALA A 71 -30.30 -19.48 48.28
C ALA A 71 -30.39 -18.13 47.56
N SER A 72 -31.52 -17.85 46.91
CA SER A 72 -31.78 -16.56 46.28
C SER A 72 -32.50 -15.61 47.25
N PRO A 73 -32.02 -14.36 47.44
CA PRO A 73 -32.71 -13.35 48.25
C PRO A 73 -34.09 -13.02 47.69
N VAL A 74 -35.04 -12.63 48.55
CA VAL A 74 -36.46 -12.46 48.19
C VAL A 74 -36.71 -11.37 47.12
N ASP A 75 -35.77 -10.43 46.96
CA ASP A 75 -35.88 -9.31 46.01
C ASP A 75 -35.39 -9.66 44.58
N SER A 76 -34.80 -10.85 44.36
CA SER A 76 -34.36 -11.28 43.03
C SER A 76 -35.54 -11.87 42.24
N ILE A 77 -36.03 -11.11 41.25
CA ILE A 77 -37.14 -11.47 40.35
C ILE A 77 -36.80 -12.67 39.43
N GLY A 78 -35.51 -12.98 39.32
CA GLY A 78 -34.95 -14.08 38.55
C GLY A 78 -33.44 -13.89 38.39
N GLY A 79 -32.85 -14.71 37.53
CA GLY A 79 -31.43 -14.67 37.22
C GLY A 79 -31.01 -15.80 36.30
N ARG A 80 -29.70 -15.99 36.19
CA ARG A 80 -29.09 -17.09 35.42
C ARG A 80 -28.13 -17.91 36.26
N VAL A 81 -28.13 -19.22 36.05
CA VAL A 81 -27.11 -20.14 36.53
C VAL A 81 -26.18 -20.47 35.38
N VAL A 82 -24.89 -20.24 35.57
CA VAL A 82 -23.82 -20.60 34.65
C VAL A 82 -23.06 -21.77 35.24
N ALA A 83 -23.19 -22.96 34.63
CA ALA A 83 -22.38 -24.11 34.97
C ALA A 83 -21.20 -24.23 33.99
N THR A 84 -20.00 -24.43 34.50
CA THR A 84 -18.77 -24.59 33.73
C THR A 84 -18.13 -25.92 34.08
N MET A 85 -18.04 -26.81 33.10
CA MET A 85 -17.29 -28.06 33.18
C MET A 85 -15.88 -27.86 32.62
N ILE A 86 -14.86 -28.37 33.29
CA ILE A 86 -13.52 -28.52 32.70
C ILE A 86 -13.45 -29.90 32.04
N ASP A 87 -13.28 -29.91 30.72
CA ASP A 87 -13.36 -31.12 29.90
C ASP A 87 -12.01 -31.87 29.83
N CYS A 88 -12.02 -33.07 29.23
CA CYS A 88 -10.88 -34.00 29.13
C CYS A 88 -9.64 -33.45 28.40
N ASP A 89 -9.82 -32.39 27.61
CA ASP A 89 -8.78 -31.68 26.85
C ASP A 89 -8.37 -30.34 27.51
N ASN A 90 -8.83 -30.09 28.74
CA ASN A 90 -8.60 -28.87 29.51
C ASN A 90 -9.22 -27.61 28.87
N ARG A 91 -10.25 -27.77 28.02
CA ARG A 91 -11.15 -26.70 27.61
C ARG A 91 -12.35 -26.63 28.56
N THR A 92 -12.93 -25.44 28.66
CA THR A 92 -14.13 -25.21 29.48
C THR A 92 -15.38 -25.30 28.62
N SER A 93 -16.32 -26.15 29.01
CA SER A 93 -17.66 -26.24 28.46
C SER A 93 -18.61 -25.49 29.38
N VAL A 94 -19.27 -24.46 28.86
CA VAL A 94 -20.16 -23.58 29.65
C VAL A 94 -21.59 -23.78 29.19
N LYS A 95 -22.50 -23.96 30.15
CA LYS A 95 -23.95 -23.96 29.93
C LYS A 95 -24.61 -22.94 30.84
N THR A 96 -25.71 -22.35 30.38
CA THR A 96 -26.42 -21.32 31.11
C THR A 96 -27.90 -21.60 31.08
N GLU A 97 -28.53 -21.58 32.25
CA GLU A 97 -29.98 -21.74 32.43
C GLU A 97 -30.52 -20.56 33.23
N SER A 98 -31.81 -20.26 33.09
CA SER A 98 -32.46 -19.18 33.84
C SER A 98 -33.20 -19.72 35.07
N PHE A 99 -33.33 -18.90 36.11
CA PHE A 99 -34.17 -19.16 37.28
C PHE A 99 -35.05 -17.94 37.56
N GLY A 100 -36.25 -18.14 38.12
CA GLY A 100 -37.20 -17.09 38.44
C GLY A 100 -38.11 -16.64 37.28
N ASN A 101 -39.36 -16.36 37.65
CA ASN A 101 -40.49 -15.91 36.82
C ASN A 101 -40.83 -16.74 35.56
N THR A 102 -41.38 -17.93 35.80
CA THR A 102 -42.53 -18.61 35.11
C THR A 102 -42.57 -20.10 35.44
N ASN A 103 -41.48 -20.66 35.94
CA ASN A 103 -41.39 -22.05 36.35
C ASN A 103 -41.31 -22.12 37.88
N ASN A 104 -42.30 -22.71 38.55
CA ASN A 104 -42.22 -23.11 39.97
C ASN A 104 -41.15 -24.19 40.24
N ALA A 105 -40.28 -24.47 39.25
CA ALA A 105 -39.19 -25.41 39.37
C ALA A 105 -38.06 -24.77 40.19
N THR A 106 -37.91 -25.23 41.43
CA THR A 106 -36.73 -24.95 42.27
C THR A 106 -35.53 -25.81 41.87
N THR A 107 -35.64 -26.61 40.80
CA THR A 107 -34.59 -27.50 40.30
C THR A 107 -34.19 -27.09 38.89
N ILE A 108 -32.89 -26.96 38.65
CA ILE A 108 -32.28 -26.55 37.40
C ILE A 108 -31.36 -27.68 36.93
N GLU A 109 -31.71 -28.32 35.81
CA GLU A 109 -30.96 -29.47 35.30
C GLU A 109 -29.99 -29.06 34.18
N ILE A 110 -28.69 -29.31 34.36
CA ILE A 110 -27.65 -28.98 33.39
C ILE A 110 -26.79 -30.22 33.11
N ASN A 111 -27.05 -30.90 32.00
CA ASN A 111 -26.28 -32.08 31.60
C ASN A 111 -25.08 -31.71 30.71
N PHE A 112 -23.94 -32.39 30.86
CA PHE A 112 -22.76 -32.19 30.00
C PHE A 112 -22.36 -33.47 29.26
N ILE A 113 -21.78 -33.29 28.08
CA ILE A 113 -21.07 -34.36 27.36
C ILE A 113 -19.57 -34.15 27.57
N TYR A 114 -18.92 -35.09 28.24
CA TYR A 114 -17.48 -35.15 28.45
C TYR A 114 -16.79 -35.67 27.18
N CYS A 115 -15.75 -34.98 26.72
CA CYS A 115 -15.04 -35.38 25.54
C CYS A 115 -14.43 -36.79 25.67
N GLN A 116 -14.47 -37.55 24.58
CA GLN A 116 -13.58 -38.68 24.43
C GLN A 116 -12.24 -38.18 23.91
N ARG A 117 -11.19 -38.50 24.65
CA ARG A 117 -9.82 -38.19 24.24
C ARG A 117 -9.52 -38.99 22.96
N ILE A 118 -9.52 -38.35 21.79
CA ILE A 118 -8.88 -38.93 20.61
C ILE A 118 -7.39 -39.02 20.97
N SER A 119 -6.90 -40.24 21.18
CA SER A 119 -5.49 -40.55 21.34
C SER A 119 -4.76 -40.33 20.02
N ASN A 120 -4.59 -39.08 19.60
CA ASN A 120 -3.64 -38.78 18.56
C ASN A 120 -2.25 -38.73 19.21
N SER A 121 -1.57 -39.88 19.27
CA SER A 121 -0.21 -40.04 19.77
C SER A 121 0.82 -39.52 18.75
N THR A 122 0.66 -38.28 18.28
CA THR A 122 1.71 -37.60 17.54
C THR A 122 2.41 -36.64 18.50
N CYS A 123 3.57 -37.05 19.02
CA CYS A 123 4.55 -36.09 19.51
C CYS A 123 5.38 -35.65 18.31
N GLN A 124 5.38 -34.34 18.06
CA GLN A 124 6.22 -33.72 17.04
C GLN A 124 7.02 -32.60 17.69
N VAL A 125 8.10 -32.19 17.01
CA VAL A 125 8.88 -31.02 17.39
C VAL A 125 9.19 -30.21 16.15
N SER A 126 9.11 -28.89 16.28
CA SER A 126 9.57 -27.94 15.26
C SER A 126 10.65 -27.04 15.86
N ILE A 127 11.61 -26.60 15.05
CA ILE A 127 12.60 -25.59 15.45
C ILE A 127 12.21 -24.25 14.85
N ARG A 128 12.15 -23.21 15.68
CA ARG A 128 11.96 -21.82 15.26
C ARG A 128 13.25 -21.03 15.49
N ARG A 129 13.73 -20.34 14.44
CA ARG A 129 14.83 -19.37 14.55
C ARG A 129 14.33 -18.05 15.14
N ILE A 130 15.04 -17.52 16.13
CA ILE A 130 14.81 -16.23 16.76
C ILE A 130 16.16 -15.50 16.84
N GLY A 131 16.50 -14.71 15.82
CA GLY A 131 17.84 -14.11 15.71
C GLY A 131 18.94 -15.17 15.60
N ASN A 132 19.85 -15.19 16.58
CA ASN A 132 20.93 -16.17 16.77
C ASN A 132 20.57 -17.26 17.81
N PHE A 133 19.28 -17.46 18.06
CA PHE A 133 18.79 -18.53 18.92
C PHE A 133 17.90 -19.47 18.12
N LEU A 134 17.90 -20.74 18.52
CA LEU A 134 16.95 -21.75 18.05
C LEU A 134 16.09 -22.18 19.24
N ALA A 135 14.77 -22.17 19.04
CA ALA A 135 13.79 -22.61 20.02
C ALA A 135 13.09 -23.87 19.53
N ALA A 136 13.16 -24.94 20.31
CA ALA A 136 12.40 -26.16 20.08
C ALA A 136 10.97 -25.97 20.58
N LYS A 137 9.99 -26.21 19.72
CA LYS A 137 8.56 -26.14 20.02
C LYS A 137 7.95 -27.53 19.89
N PRO A 138 7.67 -28.22 21.01
CA PRO A 138 6.89 -29.45 21.00
C PRO A 138 5.47 -29.19 20.51
N ILE A 139 4.95 -30.08 19.67
CA ILE A 139 3.58 -30.08 19.15
C ILE A 139 2.98 -31.43 19.57
N GLY A 140 1.96 -31.40 20.43
CA GLY A 140 1.43 -32.62 21.06
C GLY A 140 2.26 -33.11 22.25
N GLY A 141 2.11 -34.40 22.60
CA GLY A 141 2.75 -35.04 23.75
C GLY A 141 2.28 -34.54 25.13
N LYS A 142 2.71 -35.20 26.21
CA LYS A 142 2.39 -34.84 27.60
C LYS A 142 3.57 -34.22 28.35
N ARG A 143 3.33 -33.05 28.92
CA ARG A 143 4.31 -32.35 29.79
C ARG A 143 4.66 -33.15 31.05
N PRO A 144 5.85 -32.95 31.65
CA PRO A 144 6.95 -32.10 31.16
C PRO A 144 7.68 -32.70 29.96
N TYR A 145 8.36 -31.85 29.19
CA TYR A 145 9.22 -32.24 28.07
C TYR A 145 10.69 -32.19 28.49
N ARG A 146 11.47 -33.16 28.01
CA ARG A 146 12.94 -33.20 28.10
C ARG A 146 13.51 -32.90 26.72
N TYR A 147 14.53 -32.05 26.65
CA TYR A 147 15.20 -31.67 25.40
C TYR A 147 16.62 -32.20 25.41
N LEU A 148 17.11 -32.61 24.24
CA LEU A 148 18.50 -32.96 23.99
C LEU A 148 18.90 -32.43 22.61
N TRP A 149 19.73 -31.40 22.58
CA TRP A 149 20.27 -30.85 21.35
C TRP A 149 21.55 -31.58 20.92
N SER A 150 21.88 -31.52 19.63
CA SER A 150 23.16 -32.02 19.09
C SER A 150 24.39 -31.31 19.68
N THR A 151 24.20 -30.17 20.34
CA THR A 151 25.21 -29.46 21.13
C THR A 151 25.39 -30.03 22.55
N GLY A 152 24.57 -30.98 22.97
CA GLY A 152 24.50 -31.50 24.35
C GLY A 152 23.62 -30.66 25.29
N ALA A 153 23.08 -29.53 24.84
CA ALA A 153 22.20 -28.69 25.66
C ALA A 153 20.84 -29.35 25.92
N THR A 154 20.25 -29.08 27.09
CA THR A 154 18.96 -29.67 27.54
C THR A 154 17.84 -28.64 27.75
N THR A 155 18.07 -27.40 27.34
CA THR A 155 17.10 -26.30 27.42
C THR A 155 16.22 -26.23 26.16
N PRO A 156 15.00 -25.67 26.25
CA PRO A 156 14.13 -25.49 25.08
C PRO A 156 14.69 -24.49 24.05
N ILE A 157 15.66 -23.66 24.44
CA ILE A 157 16.30 -22.64 23.61
C ILE A 157 17.81 -22.79 23.70
N ILE A 158 18.50 -22.71 22.55
CA ILE A 158 19.97 -22.70 22.47
C ILE A 158 20.45 -21.50 21.66
N ARG A 159 21.69 -21.07 21.93
CA ARG A 159 22.40 -20.05 21.12
C ARG A 159 23.16 -20.74 19.99
N THR A 160 23.14 -20.15 18.80
CA THR A 160 23.88 -20.67 17.64
C THR A 160 25.29 -20.09 17.58
N ASN A 161 26.18 -20.79 16.87
CA ASN A 161 27.50 -20.32 16.48
C ASN A 161 27.44 -19.37 15.27
N SER A 162 28.56 -18.70 15.00
CA SER A 162 28.71 -17.73 13.90
C SER A 162 29.05 -18.36 12.55
N SER A 163 28.87 -19.68 12.41
CA SER A 163 29.16 -20.43 11.18
C SER A 163 27.95 -21.25 10.76
N THR A 164 27.89 -21.67 9.49
CA THR A 164 26.82 -22.53 9.01
C THR A 164 26.89 -23.88 9.70
N THR A 165 25.86 -24.28 10.43
CA THR A 165 25.87 -25.50 11.25
C THR A 165 24.45 -26.06 11.40
N THR A 166 24.33 -27.39 11.37
CA THR A 166 23.05 -28.08 11.56
C THR A 166 22.85 -28.43 13.03
N TYR A 167 21.71 -28.00 13.58
CA TYR A 167 21.30 -28.27 14.96
C TYR A 167 20.14 -29.24 14.96
N CYS A 168 20.29 -30.39 15.60
CA CYS A 168 19.20 -31.34 15.80
C CYS A 168 18.74 -31.30 17.26
N VAL A 169 17.44 -31.43 17.49
CA VAL A 169 16.86 -31.54 18.83
C VAL A 169 15.99 -32.78 18.91
N THR A 170 16.19 -33.56 19.97
CA THR A 170 15.30 -34.64 20.37
C THR A 170 14.51 -34.16 21.59
N VAL A 171 13.18 -34.31 21.53
CA VAL A 171 12.27 -33.96 22.61
C VAL A 171 11.53 -35.21 23.05
N THR A 172 11.58 -35.50 24.35
CA THR A 172 10.86 -36.63 24.96
C THR A 172 9.82 -36.10 25.95
N ASP A 173 8.59 -36.57 25.84
CA ASP A 173 7.50 -36.22 26.75
C ASP A 173 7.48 -37.13 28.01
N ARG A 174 6.59 -36.87 28.98
CA ARG A 174 6.50 -37.66 30.23
C ARG A 174 6.08 -39.11 30.00
N LEU A 175 5.36 -39.40 28.92
CA LEU A 175 4.89 -40.75 28.58
C LEU A 175 5.88 -41.52 27.69
N GLY A 176 7.06 -40.95 27.44
CA GLY A 176 8.10 -41.57 26.63
C GLY A 176 7.95 -41.37 25.12
N CYS A 177 7.04 -40.50 24.67
CA CYS A 177 6.94 -40.15 23.26
C CYS A 177 8.15 -39.30 22.85
N VAL A 178 8.90 -39.73 21.83
CA VAL A 178 10.13 -39.09 21.35
C VAL A 178 9.92 -38.50 19.96
N ALA A 179 10.26 -37.23 19.79
CA ALA A 179 10.26 -36.54 18.50
C ALA A 179 11.62 -35.90 18.23
N SER A 180 12.11 -35.95 16.98
CA SER A 180 13.38 -35.33 16.58
C SER A 180 13.21 -34.49 15.33
N THR A 181 13.92 -33.36 15.25
CA THR A 181 13.99 -32.53 14.03
C THR A 181 15.33 -31.80 13.98
N CYS A 182 15.75 -31.40 12.77
CA CYS A 182 16.99 -30.68 12.54
C CYS A 182 16.74 -29.34 11.83
N TYR A 183 17.61 -28.37 12.10
CA TYR A 183 17.58 -27.04 11.49
C TYR A 183 19.00 -26.64 11.07
N GLN A 184 19.19 -26.32 9.80
CA GLN A 184 20.45 -25.77 9.30
C GLN A 184 20.50 -24.25 9.56
N PHE A 185 21.29 -23.85 10.54
CA PHE A 185 21.54 -22.44 10.80
C PHE A 185 22.58 -21.91 9.81
N THR A 186 22.24 -20.83 9.11
CA THR A 186 23.17 -20.05 8.31
C THR A 186 23.15 -18.60 8.85
N PRO A 187 24.26 -18.07 9.39
CA PRO A 187 24.36 -16.68 9.80
C PRO A 187 24.10 -15.77 8.61
N ARG A 188 23.48 -14.61 8.84
CA ARG A 188 23.39 -13.59 7.79
C ARG A 188 24.77 -12.95 7.62
N PRO A 189 25.25 -12.71 6.39
CA PRO A 189 26.50 -11.96 6.21
C PRO A 189 26.34 -10.58 6.83
N CYS A 190 27.36 -10.14 7.55
CA CYS A 190 27.43 -8.78 8.04
C CYS A 190 27.58 -7.80 6.88
N ARG A 191 27.14 -6.56 7.08
CA ARG A 191 27.34 -5.49 6.12
C ARG A 191 27.42 -4.14 6.84
N VAL A 192 27.98 -3.15 6.17
CA VAL A 192 27.99 -1.76 6.62
C VAL A 192 27.34 -0.89 5.56
N GLU A 193 26.50 0.05 5.99
CA GLU A 193 25.99 1.12 5.14
C GLU A 193 26.56 2.46 5.60
N ILE A 194 26.68 3.41 4.68
CA ILE A 194 27.10 4.78 4.98
C ILE A 194 25.90 5.68 4.69
N ALA A 195 25.54 6.52 5.66
CA ALA A 195 24.63 7.64 5.42
C ALA A 195 25.31 8.94 5.83
N GLY A 196 25.01 10.02 5.10
CA GLY A 196 25.56 11.33 5.40
C GLY A 196 24.67 12.45 4.89
N HIS A 197 24.69 13.57 5.61
CA HIS A 197 24.12 14.83 5.16
C HIS A 197 25.22 15.87 5.19
N ARG A 198 25.46 16.50 4.05
CA ARG A 198 26.61 17.37 3.81
C ARG A 198 27.95 16.66 4.07
N ASN A 199 28.79 17.24 4.92
CA ASN A 199 30.17 16.85 5.16
C ASN A 199 30.33 15.80 6.27
N VAL A 200 29.24 15.29 6.85
CA VAL A 200 29.30 14.30 7.93
C VAL A 200 28.84 12.95 7.40
N LEU A 201 29.72 11.95 7.46
CA LEU A 201 29.45 10.56 7.08
C LEU A 201 29.39 9.69 8.33
N LYS A 202 28.37 8.83 8.42
CA LYS A 202 28.20 7.89 9.53
C LYS A 202 28.02 6.47 9.01
N ALA A 203 28.78 5.54 9.58
CA ALA A 203 28.71 4.11 9.28
C ALA A 203 27.66 3.40 10.16
N PHE A 204 26.86 2.55 9.54
CA PHE A 204 25.80 1.76 10.18
C PHE A 204 26.09 0.28 9.99
N PRO A 205 26.53 -0.44 11.03
CA PRO A 205 26.75 -1.89 10.95
C PRO A 205 25.43 -2.66 11.03
N PHE A 206 25.32 -3.74 10.27
CA PHE A 206 24.18 -4.65 10.25
C PHE A 206 24.63 -6.11 10.39
N ASN A 207 23.82 -6.92 11.07
CA ASN A 207 24.09 -8.33 11.38
C ASN A 207 25.45 -8.55 12.08
N VAL A 208 25.74 -7.73 13.10
CA VAL A 208 26.93 -7.87 13.96
C VAL A 208 26.52 -8.29 15.37
N ASP A 209 27.28 -9.21 15.97
CA ASP A 209 26.90 -9.90 17.21
C ASP A 209 27.30 -9.16 18.50
N ASN A 210 27.94 -8.01 18.40
CA ASN A 210 28.44 -7.22 19.53
C ASN A 210 28.59 -5.74 19.17
N ASN A 211 28.44 -4.85 20.16
CA ASN A 211 28.69 -3.40 20.00
C ASN A 211 30.19 -3.07 19.81
N ASN A 212 31.09 -4.06 19.80
CA ASN A 212 32.52 -3.85 19.65
C ASN A 212 32.93 -3.88 18.18
N VAL A 213 32.48 -2.86 17.47
CA VAL A 213 32.72 -2.66 16.04
C VAL A 213 33.88 -1.71 15.85
N GLN A 214 34.96 -2.18 15.23
CA GLN A 214 36.11 -1.37 14.83
C GLN A 214 35.83 -0.77 13.44
N TYR A 215 36.08 0.52 13.27
CA TYR A 215 35.98 1.20 11.98
C TYR A 215 37.38 1.57 11.50
N ALA A 216 37.60 1.49 10.19
CA ALA A 216 38.80 1.98 9.52
C ALA A 216 38.36 2.69 8.24
N TRP A 217 38.41 4.01 8.24
CA TRP A 217 38.08 4.84 7.08
C TRP A 217 39.29 5.01 6.17
N SER A 218 39.04 5.25 4.88
CA SER A 218 40.08 5.61 3.91
C SER A 218 40.78 6.94 4.24
N THR A 219 40.21 7.75 5.14
CA THR A 219 40.84 8.95 5.71
C THR A 219 41.88 8.63 6.79
N GLY A 220 41.92 7.40 7.29
CA GLY A 220 42.71 6.98 8.45
C GLY A 220 41.95 7.03 9.79
N ASP A 221 40.73 7.57 9.79
CA ASP A 221 39.91 7.66 11.01
C ASP A 221 39.38 6.28 11.47
N SER A 222 39.17 6.13 12.78
CA SER A 222 38.63 4.90 13.40
C SER A 222 37.26 5.06 14.08
N THR A 223 36.65 6.23 13.96
CA THR A 223 35.35 6.55 14.57
C THR A 223 34.18 6.07 13.70
N GLN A 224 33.01 5.86 14.29
CA GLN A 224 31.79 5.52 13.53
C GLN A 224 31.34 6.66 12.60
N THR A 225 31.67 7.90 12.97
CA THR A 225 31.30 9.12 12.25
C THR A 225 32.56 9.90 11.90
N ILE A 226 32.67 10.37 10.66
CA ILE A 226 33.76 11.23 10.19
C ILE A 226 33.20 12.50 9.56
N THR A 227 34.01 13.55 9.54
CA THR A 227 33.74 14.79 8.82
C THR A 227 34.73 14.93 7.67
N VAL A 228 34.24 15.15 6.46
CA VAL A 228 35.06 15.20 5.24
C VAL A 228 34.96 16.57 4.57
N ASN A 229 36.10 17.19 4.29
CA ASN A 229 36.16 18.60 3.85
C ASN A 229 36.30 18.79 2.34
N ALA A 230 36.45 17.70 1.59
CA ALA A 230 36.58 17.72 0.14
C ALA A 230 35.63 16.71 -0.52
N PRO A 231 35.17 16.97 -1.75
CA PRO A 231 34.51 15.95 -2.55
C PRO A 231 35.47 14.78 -2.83
N GLY A 232 34.93 13.57 -2.93
CA GLY A 232 35.73 12.37 -3.11
C GLY A 232 35.00 11.10 -2.66
N THR A 233 35.60 9.95 -2.90
CA THR A 233 35.09 8.66 -2.45
C THR A 233 35.74 8.26 -1.14
N TYR A 234 34.92 8.01 -0.12
CA TYR A 234 35.32 7.62 1.22
C TYR A 234 34.83 6.20 1.49
N CYS A 235 35.75 5.32 1.86
CA CYS A 235 35.44 3.92 2.18
C CYS A 235 35.60 3.67 3.67
N VAL A 236 34.70 2.89 4.27
CA VAL A 236 34.83 2.37 5.63
C VAL A 236 34.93 0.87 5.59
N THR A 237 35.92 0.33 6.27
CA THR A 237 36.00 -1.09 6.61
C THR A 237 35.61 -1.25 8.07
N MET A 238 34.60 -2.08 8.29
CA MET A 238 34.07 -2.41 9.58
C MET A 238 34.55 -3.82 9.95
N THR A 239 35.20 -3.96 11.11
CA THR A 239 35.74 -5.23 11.60
C THR A 239 35.15 -5.57 12.96
N THR A 240 34.77 -6.83 13.12
CA THR A 240 34.37 -7.46 14.38
C THR A 240 35.11 -8.79 14.51
N THR A 241 35.03 -9.43 15.67
CA THR A 241 35.67 -10.75 15.92
C THR A 241 35.30 -11.81 14.89
N ASN A 242 34.11 -11.72 14.29
CA ASN A 242 33.56 -12.75 13.39
C ASN A 242 33.24 -12.23 11.98
N CYS A 243 33.60 -10.99 11.65
CA CYS A 243 33.17 -10.36 10.40
C CYS A 243 34.05 -9.18 9.99
N VAL A 244 34.27 -9.05 8.67
CA VAL A 244 34.80 -7.85 8.01
C VAL A 244 33.85 -7.45 6.89
N ALA A 245 33.49 -6.16 6.81
CA ALA A 245 32.66 -5.62 5.73
C ALA A 245 33.13 -4.23 5.31
N THR A 246 33.15 -3.96 4.01
CA THR A 246 33.60 -2.68 3.45
C THR A 246 32.49 -2.03 2.62
N LYS A 247 32.35 -0.70 2.73
CA LYS A 247 31.45 0.11 1.90
C LYS A 247 32.12 1.42 1.53
N CYS A 248 31.84 1.93 0.34
CA CYS A 248 32.29 3.24 -0.12
C CYS A 248 31.11 4.18 -0.39
N PHE A 249 31.33 5.47 -0.16
CA PHE A 249 30.38 6.56 -0.40
C PHE A 249 31.07 7.74 -1.09
N THR A 250 30.45 8.33 -2.10
CA THR A 250 31.02 9.46 -2.85
C THR A 250 30.36 10.78 -2.45
N VAL A 251 31.15 11.69 -1.88
CA VAL A 251 30.75 13.06 -1.57
C VAL A 251 30.95 13.94 -2.81
N LYS A 252 29.88 14.61 -3.23
CA LYS A 252 29.90 15.58 -4.33
C LYS A 252 30.31 16.98 -3.83
N PRO A 253 30.75 17.89 -4.71
CA PRO A 253 31.16 19.25 -4.32
C PRO A 253 30.02 19.99 -3.61
N PHE A 254 30.34 20.72 -2.54
CA PHE A 254 29.42 21.65 -1.88
C PHE A 254 29.29 22.93 -2.71
N THR A 255 28.55 22.89 -3.81
CA THR A 255 28.05 24.13 -4.41
C THR A 255 26.84 24.57 -3.60
N ARG A 256 26.92 25.74 -2.97
CA ARG A 256 25.73 26.40 -2.42
C ARG A 256 24.84 26.72 -3.62
N ASP A 257 23.66 26.12 -3.71
CA ASP A 257 22.74 26.36 -4.82
C ASP A 257 22.28 27.82 -4.77
N CYS A 258 22.99 28.72 -5.45
CA CYS A 258 22.41 30.00 -5.81
C CYS A 258 21.53 29.77 -7.03
N GLU A 259 20.30 30.28 -6.97
CA GLU A 259 19.35 30.18 -8.07
C GLU A 259 19.36 31.51 -8.84
N VAL A 260 19.38 31.41 -10.17
CA VAL A 260 19.12 32.55 -11.05
C VAL A 260 17.88 32.24 -11.88
N LYS A 261 16.96 33.19 -11.93
CA LYS A 261 15.74 33.13 -12.74
C LYS A 261 15.77 34.22 -13.79
N ILE A 262 15.35 33.89 -15.01
CA ILE A 262 15.12 34.88 -16.06
C ILE A 262 13.61 35.14 -16.14
N VAL A 263 13.23 36.42 -16.18
CA VAL A 263 11.84 36.86 -16.38
C VAL A 263 11.79 37.78 -17.58
N SER A 264 10.82 37.57 -18.47
CA SER A 264 10.54 38.49 -19.58
C SER A 264 9.66 39.66 -19.10
N SER A 265 9.99 40.88 -19.52
CA SER A 265 9.14 42.05 -19.32
C SER A 265 7.81 41.94 -20.09
N ASN A 266 6.82 42.76 -19.69
CA ASN A 266 5.47 42.76 -20.30
C ASN A 266 5.46 43.12 -21.79
N ASP A 267 6.48 43.83 -22.28
CA ASP A 267 6.67 44.15 -23.70
C ASP A 267 7.32 43.00 -24.50
N LEU A 268 7.64 41.88 -23.84
CA LEU A 268 8.26 40.67 -24.39
C LEU A 268 9.57 40.92 -25.16
N ARG A 269 10.25 42.05 -24.91
CA ARG A 269 11.51 42.41 -25.59
C ARG A 269 12.72 42.46 -24.67
N THR A 270 12.53 42.47 -23.36
CA THR A 270 13.63 42.47 -22.39
C THR A 270 13.57 41.22 -21.51
N LEU A 271 14.71 40.54 -21.36
CA LEU A 271 14.92 39.48 -20.37
C LEU A 271 15.71 40.05 -19.20
N THR A 272 15.21 39.86 -17.98
CA THR A 272 15.88 40.31 -16.75
C THR A 272 16.22 39.11 -15.87
N ALA A 273 17.48 39.03 -15.44
CA ALA A 273 17.99 37.98 -14.58
C ALA A 273 17.93 38.40 -13.10
N PHE A 274 17.21 37.63 -12.30
CA PHE A 274 17.10 37.78 -10.86
C PHE A 274 17.89 36.67 -10.18
N ALA A 275 18.91 37.05 -9.41
CA ALA A 275 19.66 36.12 -8.58
C ALA A 275 19.10 36.17 -7.14
N SER A 276 19.08 35.04 -6.45
CA SER A 276 18.54 34.93 -5.08
C SER A 276 19.09 35.99 -4.12
N ASP A 277 18.26 36.45 -3.17
CA ASP A 277 18.53 37.53 -2.21
C ASP A 277 19.93 37.48 -1.60
N ASN A 278 20.67 38.60 -1.74
CA ASN A 278 22.01 38.87 -1.20
C ASN A 278 23.22 38.35 -1.99
N LEU A 279 23.26 38.57 -3.29
CA LEU A 279 24.53 38.61 -4.04
C LEU A 279 24.95 40.07 -4.24
N ASP A 280 25.49 40.69 -3.17
CA ASP A 280 26.20 41.96 -3.31
C ASP A 280 27.30 41.77 -4.35
N SER A 281 27.37 42.66 -5.35
CA SER A 281 28.35 42.63 -6.46
C SER A 281 28.28 41.43 -7.43
N ALA A 282 27.08 40.87 -7.69
CA ALA A 282 26.90 39.89 -8.75
C ALA A 282 27.34 40.42 -10.14
N THR A 283 28.13 39.63 -10.86
CA THR A 283 28.49 39.88 -12.26
C THR A 283 27.63 39.01 -13.16
N TYR A 284 27.13 39.58 -14.26
CA TYR A 284 26.27 38.92 -15.23
C TYR A 284 27.05 38.73 -16.53
N HIS A 285 26.91 37.57 -17.17
CA HIS A 285 27.46 37.32 -18.49
C HIS A 285 26.46 36.54 -19.33
N TRP A 286 25.91 37.18 -20.36
CA TRP A 286 24.97 36.57 -21.29
C TRP A 286 25.71 35.92 -22.47
N ASN A 287 25.12 34.89 -23.06
CA ASN A 287 25.63 34.30 -24.31
C ASN A 287 25.53 35.25 -25.53
N THR A 288 24.83 36.38 -25.39
CA THR A 288 24.84 37.50 -26.34
C THR A 288 26.07 38.40 -26.22
N GLY A 289 26.87 38.23 -25.16
CA GLY A 289 28.00 39.11 -24.82
C GLY A 289 27.64 40.30 -23.91
N ALA A 290 26.36 40.46 -23.52
CA ALA A 290 25.96 41.49 -22.57
C ALA A 290 26.41 41.14 -21.13
N ASN A 291 26.79 42.16 -20.35
CA ASN A 291 27.25 42.02 -18.96
C ASN A 291 26.33 42.71 -17.92
N THR A 292 25.09 42.97 -18.30
CA THR A 292 24.07 43.67 -17.49
C THR A 292 23.07 42.68 -16.90
N SER A 293 22.33 43.10 -15.87
CA SER A 293 21.26 42.28 -15.26
C SER A 293 20.07 42.04 -16.19
N SER A 294 19.99 42.75 -17.31
CA SER A 294 19.01 42.53 -18.37
C SER A 294 19.65 42.50 -19.76
N VAL A 295 18.97 41.90 -20.73
CA VAL A 295 19.36 41.83 -22.15
C VAL A 295 18.14 42.01 -23.05
N GLN A 296 18.33 42.63 -24.22
CA GLN A 296 17.29 42.74 -25.24
C GLN A 296 17.22 41.46 -26.08
N ILE A 297 16.01 41.00 -26.39
CA ILE A 297 15.79 39.91 -27.33
C ILE A 297 16.00 40.46 -28.74
N THR A 298 16.99 39.92 -29.44
CA THR A 298 17.33 40.29 -30.83
C THR A 298 16.97 39.22 -31.85
N ASN A 299 16.61 38.02 -31.39
CA ASN A 299 16.21 36.87 -32.20
C ASN A 299 15.23 35.99 -31.41
N ASP A 300 14.03 35.79 -31.96
CA ASP A 300 12.90 35.10 -31.34
C ASP A 300 12.96 33.56 -31.42
N ARG A 301 14.05 33.01 -31.98
CA ARG A 301 14.34 31.56 -32.03
C ARG A 301 15.63 31.17 -31.32
N HIS A 302 16.20 32.08 -30.53
CA HIS A 302 17.46 31.84 -29.83
C HIS A 302 17.25 31.53 -28.35
N GLU A 303 18.12 30.66 -27.82
CA GLU A 303 18.25 30.46 -26.39
C GLU A 303 19.15 31.56 -25.80
N TYR A 304 18.67 32.23 -24.76
CA TYR A 304 19.40 33.26 -24.01
C TYR A 304 19.83 32.68 -22.67
N CYS A 305 21.13 32.45 -22.50
CA CYS A 305 21.69 31.95 -21.27
C CYS A 305 22.45 33.06 -20.54
N VAL A 306 22.20 33.19 -19.23
CA VAL A 306 22.98 34.06 -18.35
C VAL A 306 23.76 33.22 -17.35
N THR A 307 25.03 33.58 -17.18
CA THR A 307 25.85 33.10 -16.06
C THR A 307 26.00 34.25 -15.08
N VAL A 308 25.65 33.99 -13.82
CA VAL A 308 25.81 34.94 -12.72
C VAL A 308 26.91 34.43 -11.81
N SER A 309 27.92 35.26 -11.59
CA SER A 309 29.06 34.95 -10.72
C SER A 309 29.21 35.96 -9.60
N SER A 310 29.47 35.45 -8.40
CA SER A 310 29.93 36.21 -7.24
C SER A 310 31.14 35.54 -6.61
N ALA A 311 31.74 36.15 -5.59
CA ALA A 311 32.83 35.56 -4.82
C ALA A 311 32.47 34.19 -4.17
N THR A 312 31.19 33.85 -4.06
CA THR A 312 30.72 32.65 -3.33
C THR A 312 29.88 31.69 -4.17
N CYS A 313 29.52 32.04 -5.40
CA CYS A 313 28.69 31.16 -6.24
C CYS A 313 28.77 31.49 -7.74
N ILE A 314 28.58 30.47 -8.59
CA ILE A 314 28.32 30.61 -10.03
C ILE A 314 27.02 29.85 -10.34
N ALA A 315 26.03 30.55 -10.90
CA ALA A 315 24.80 29.95 -11.38
C ALA A 315 24.58 30.26 -12.86
N LYS A 316 24.03 29.29 -13.59
CA LYS A 316 23.69 29.45 -14.99
C LYS A 316 22.24 29.03 -15.20
N THR A 317 21.50 29.83 -15.95
CA THR A 317 20.16 29.48 -16.43
C THR A 317 19.99 29.93 -17.86
N CYS A 318 19.05 29.32 -18.56
CA CYS A 318 18.75 29.62 -19.95
C CYS A 318 17.25 29.84 -20.12
N PHE A 319 16.91 30.80 -20.96
CA PHE A 319 15.56 31.11 -21.38
C PHE A 319 15.46 30.94 -22.89
N ILE A 320 14.63 30.01 -23.33
CA ILE A 320 14.33 29.84 -24.75
C ILE A 320 13.18 30.77 -25.08
N VAL A 321 13.43 31.77 -25.93
CA VAL A 321 12.35 32.53 -26.55
C VAL A 321 11.67 31.56 -27.51
N ARG A 322 10.50 31.07 -27.11
CA ARG A 322 9.59 30.34 -27.99
C ARG A 322 8.67 31.38 -28.59
N ASP A 323 8.94 31.71 -29.85
CA ASP A 323 8.08 32.43 -30.79
C ASP A 323 7.03 33.31 -30.11
N THR A 324 7.25 34.63 -30.08
CA THR A 324 6.20 35.64 -29.85
C THR A 324 5.16 35.66 -30.98
N ALA A 325 4.86 34.48 -31.57
CA ALA A 325 3.74 34.17 -32.44
C ALA A 325 2.42 34.14 -31.66
N GLY A 326 2.16 35.23 -30.93
CA GLY A 326 0.88 35.52 -30.29
C GLY A 326 -0.04 36.42 -31.12
N ILE A 327 0.36 36.95 -32.29
CA ILE A 327 -0.54 37.82 -33.09
C ILE A 327 -0.61 37.51 -34.60
N TYR A 328 0.32 36.80 -35.25
CA TYR A 328 0.09 36.36 -36.65
C TYR A 328 0.69 34.97 -36.91
N SER A 329 -0.04 33.90 -36.63
CA SER A 329 0.32 32.58 -37.16
C SER A 329 -0.07 32.53 -38.64
N CYS A 330 0.95 32.57 -39.51
CA CYS A 330 0.82 32.03 -40.85
C CYS A 330 1.61 30.72 -40.91
N GLY A 331 0.93 29.66 -41.32
CA GLY A 331 1.49 28.33 -41.50
C GLY A 331 1.21 27.84 -42.91
N VAL A 332 1.91 26.81 -43.33
CA VAL A 332 1.58 26.09 -44.55
C VAL A 332 1.72 24.59 -44.30
N ARG A 333 0.71 23.82 -44.74
CA ARG A 333 0.69 22.37 -44.69
C ARG A 333 0.70 21.82 -46.11
N ILE A 334 1.60 20.90 -46.40
CA ILE A 334 1.61 20.16 -47.68
C ILE A 334 0.90 18.81 -47.47
N VAL A 335 0.03 18.44 -48.40
CA VAL A 335 -0.65 17.14 -48.43
C VAL A 335 -0.41 16.49 -49.78
N ARG A 336 0.00 15.21 -49.76
CA ARG A 336 0.07 14.39 -50.95
C ARG A 336 -1.31 13.79 -51.24
N ASP A 337 -1.77 13.92 -52.48
CA ASP A 337 -2.98 13.26 -52.98
C ASP A 337 -2.69 12.64 -54.34
N GLY A 338 -2.43 11.33 -54.36
CA GLY A 338 -1.96 10.65 -55.57
C GLY A 338 -0.66 11.27 -56.13
N ASN A 339 -0.71 11.69 -57.39
CA ASN A 339 0.43 12.25 -58.14
C ASN A 339 0.58 13.78 -58.01
N VAL A 340 -0.17 14.43 -57.11
CA VAL A 340 -0.08 15.88 -56.87
C VAL A 340 0.24 16.20 -55.41
N LEU A 341 0.91 17.34 -55.20
CA LEU A 341 1.06 17.96 -53.88
C LEU A 341 0.16 19.19 -53.79
N ARG A 342 -0.57 19.31 -52.68
CA ARG A 342 -1.39 20.49 -52.36
C ARG A 342 -0.84 21.21 -51.15
N ALA A 343 -0.60 22.51 -51.28
CA ALA A 343 -0.23 23.39 -50.20
C ALA A 343 -1.46 24.15 -49.67
N TYR A 344 -1.66 24.09 -48.37
CA TYR A 344 -2.71 24.82 -47.66
C TYR A 344 -2.08 25.87 -46.77
N GLY A 345 -2.31 27.15 -47.09
CA GLY A 345 -1.98 28.24 -46.17
C GLY A 345 -2.94 28.24 -44.98
N SER A 346 -2.40 28.27 -43.76
CA SER A 346 -3.17 28.36 -42.52
C SER A 346 -2.87 29.69 -41.84
N GLY A 347 -3.79 30.65 -41.90
CA GLY A 347 -3.65 31.96 -41.26
C GLY A 347 -4.95 32.77 -41.38
N ARG A 348 -5.08 33.89 -40.64
CA ARG A 348 -6.24 34.80 -40.68
C ARG A 348 -6.22 35.79 -41.86
N SER A 349 -5.28 35.67 -42.78
CA SER A 349 -5.06 36.59 -43.91
C SER A 349 -5.03 35.79 -45.21
N ASP A 350 -5.43 36.39 -46.33
CA ASP A 350 -5.47 35.71 -47.62
C ASP A 350 -4.07 35.39 -48.14
N VAL A 351 -3.95 34.29 -48.88
CA VAL A 351 -2.71 33.88 -49.54
C VAL A 351 -2.52 34.72 -50.81
N ILE A 352 -1.40 35.42 -50.92
CA ILE A 352 -1.01 36.17 -52.12
C ILE A 352 -0.31 35.28 -53.13
N SER A 353 0.59 34.39 -52.69
CA SER A 353 1.38 33.58 -53.62
C SER A 353 1.92 32.29 -53.00
N TYR A 354 2.15 31.31 -53.88
CA TYR A 354 2.91 30.09 -53.62
C TYR A 354 4.20 30.15 -54.44
N ASN A 355 5.31 29.71 -53.88
CA ASN A 355 6.57 29.58 -54.59
C ASN A 355 7.25 28.27 -54.18
N TRP A 356 7.27 27.32 -55.11
CA TRP A 356 7.88 26.01 -54.92
C TRP A 356 9.34 26.02 -55.38
N ASP A 357 10.17 25.21 -54.73
CA ASP A 357 11.58 25.01 -55.07
C ASP A 357 11.80 24.49 -56.50
N ASN A 358 10.84 23.75 -57.04
CA ASN A 358 10.82 23.30 -58.44
C ASN A 358 10.42 24.41 -59.45
N GLY A 359 10.26 25.66 -58.99
CA GLY A 359 9.92 26.82 -59.81
C GLY A 359 8.43 27.01 -60.12
N GLN A 360 7.56 26.14 -59.62
CA GLN A 360 6.11 26.28 -59.78
C GLN A 360 5.51 27.23 -58.74
N ASN A 361 4.34 27.81 -59.02
CA ASN A 361 3.78 28.91 -58.21
C ASN A 361 2.28 28.77 -57.88
N THR A 362 1.73 27.57 -58.01
CA THR A 362 0.32 27.25 -57.75
C THR A 362 0.14 26.55 -56.41
N SER A 363 -1.08 26.58 -55.85
CA SER A 363 -1.42 25.83 -54.62
C SER A 363 -1.39 24.31 -54.80
N VAL A 364 -1.44 23.85 -56.06
CA VAL A 364 -1.38 22.45 -56.45
C VAL A 364 -0.29 22.28 -57.50
N ILE A 365 0.59 21.32 -57.31
CA ILE A 365 1.65 20.97 -58.26
C ILE A 365 1.67 19.48 -58.58
N ASN A 366 2.13 19.12 -59.78
CA ASN A 366 2.39 17.72 -60.12
C ASN A 366 3.73 17.27 -59.54
N ILE A 367 3.77 16.06 -59.01
CA ILE A 367 5.00 15.43 -58.54
C ILE A 367 5.86 15.08 -59.77
N GLY A 368 7.08 15.61 -59.80
CA GLY A 368 8.11 15.27 -60.79
C GLY A 368 9.11 14.25 -60.23
N ASN A 369 10.36 14.32 -60.69
CA ASN A 369 11.41 13.36 -60.33
C ASN A 369 12.21 13.75 -59.07
N GLU A 370 11.74 14.75 -58.30
CA GLU A 370 12.47 15.24 -57.12
C GLU A 370 12.02 14.49 -55.86
N LEU A 371 12.96 14.23 -54.95
CA LEU A 371 12.71 13.50 -53.70
C LEU A 371 12.33 14.41 -52.54
N LYS A 372 12.26 15.72 -52.78
CA LYS A 372 11.89 16.72 -51.80
C LYS A 372 11.26 17.90 -52.52
N TYR A 373 10.15 18.36 -51.98
CA TYR A 373 9.45 19.55 -52.44
C TYR A 373 9.26 20.50 -51.28
N CYS A 374 9.63 21.76 -51.46
CA CYS A 374 9.49 22.82 -50.49
C CYS A 374 8.68 23.98 -51.07
N VAL A 375 7.69 24.48 -50.33
CA VAL A 375 6.89 25.64 -50.72
C VAL A 375 7.09 26.78 -49.73
N LYS A 376 7.20 27.99 -50.27
CA LYS A 376 7.06 29.24 -49.51
C LYS A 376 5.74 29.91 -49.90
N VAL A 377 4.94 30.28 -48.90
CA VAL A 377 3.63 30.92 -49.08
C VAL A 377 3.66 32.31 -48.47
N LEU A 378 3.29 33.32 -49.23
CA LEU A 378 3.19 34.71 -48.78
C LEU A 378 1.73 35.09 -48.55
N PHE A 379 1.45 35.73 -47.42
CA PHE A 379 0.12 36.19 -47.03
C PHE A 379 0.00 37.72 -47.13
N ALA A 380 -1.23 38.23 -47.24
CA ALA A 380 -1.49 39.65 -47.47
C ALA A 380 -1.02 40.59 -46.35
N ASN A 381 -0.86 40.07 -45.13
CA ASN A 381 -0.26 40.77 -44.01
C ASN A 381 1.28 40.78 -44.01
N GLY A 382 1.93 40.33 -45.10
CA GLY A 382 3.39 40.26 -45.22
C GLY A 382 4.03 39.06 -44.50
N CYS A 383 3.23 38.20 -43.86
CA CYS A 383 3.73 36.98 -43.23
C CYS A 383 4.11 35.94 -44.31
N SER A 384 5.23 35.24 -44.12
CA SER A 384 5.64 34.16 -45.04
C SER A 384 5.82 32.84 -44.29
N ALA A 385 5.14 31.79 -44.75
CA ALA A 385 5.23 30.44 -44.19
C ALA A 385 6.01 29.52 -45.12
N HIS A 386 6.72 28.54 -44.56
CA HIS A 386 7.52 27.58 -45.31
C HIS A 386 7.27 26.16 -44.82
N SER A 387 7.14 25.21 -45.74
CA SER A 387 7.04 23.78 -45.43
C SER A 387 7.73 22.98 -46.52
N CYS A 388 8.26 21.82 -46.13
CA CYS A 388 8.86 20.85 -47.03
C CYS A 388 8.21 19.50 -46.81
N ILE A 389 8.09 18.73 -47.88
CA ILE A 389 7.74 17.31 -47.86
C ILE A 389 8.86 16.53 -48.56
N GLU A 390 9.40 15.55 -47.86
CA GLU A 390 10.33 14.58 -48.44
C GLU A 390 9.50 13.42 -49.00
N LEU A 391 9.75 13.08 -50.26
CA LEU A 391 9.17 11.92 -50.92
C LEU A 391 10.23 10.81 -50.83
N ASP A 392 9.99 9.82 -49.96
CA ASP A 392 10.90 8.68 -49.85
C ASP A 392 11.10 8.01 -51.22
N SER A 393 12.35 7.91 -51.67
CA SER A 393 12.72 7.13 -52.86
C SER A 393 12.74 5.62 -52.63
N ASN A 394 12.46 5.13 -51.41
CA ASN A 394 12.62 3.71 -51.11
C ASN A 394 11.88 3.20 -49.87
N THR A 395 10.55 3.35 -49.81
CA THR A 395 9.73 2.68 -48.77
C THR A 395 8.45 2.09 -49.35
N ASN A 396 8.59 1.00 -50.09
CA ASN A 396 7.57 -0.06 -50.02
C ASN A 396 7.62 -0.62 -48.59
N LEU A 397 6.89 0.00 -47.65
CA LEU A 397 6.70 -0.56 -46.30
C LEU A 397 5.80 -1.78 -46.42
N CYS A 398 6.36 -2.92 -46.82
CA CYS A 398 5.76 -4.19 -46.46
C CYS A 398 6.15 -4.51 -45.02
N ALA A 399 5.17 -4.53 -44.14
CA ALA A 399 5.34 -4.97 -42.76
C ALA A 399 4.27 -6.01 -42.46
N VAL A 400 4.58 -6.95 -41.57
CA VAL A 400 3.59 -7.89 -41.06
C VAL A 400 3.67 -7.90 -39.54
N ARG A 401 2.52 -7.90 -38.89
CA ARG A 401 2.38 -8.15 -37.46
C ARG A 401 1.40 -9.27 -37.21
N ILE A 402 1.57 -9.97 -36.09
CA ILE A 402 0.69 -11.08 -35.69
C ILE A 402 -0.15 -10.63 -34.50
N GLU A 403 -1.46 -10.84 -34.57
CA GLU A 403 -2.41 -10.60 -33.49
C GLU A 403 -3.14 -11.90 -33.11
N ARG A 404 -3.62 -11.99 -31.88
CA ARG A 404 -4.46 -13.10 -31.42
C ARG A 404 -5.91 -12.84 -31.77
N THR A 405 -6.62 -13.86 -32.26
CA THR A 405 -8.06 -13.77 -32.55
C THR A 405 -8.87 -14.13 -31.32
N SER A 406 -10.12 -13.65 -31.27
CA SER A 406 -11.10 -14.02 -30.23
C SER A 406 -11.48 -15.51 -30.26
N SER A 407 -11.23 -16.20 -31.38
CA SER A 407 -11.44 -17.64 -31.55
C SER A 407 -10.26 -18.50 -31.05
N GLY A 408 -9.18 -17.89 -30.55
CA GLY A 408 -8.01 -18.62 -30.02
C GLY A 408 -6.88 -18.89 -31.03
N GLY A 409 -6.99 -18.41 -32.27
CA GLY A 409 -5.97 -18.53 -33.32
C GLY A 409 -5.09 -17.28 -33.50
N LEU A 410 -4.30 -17.25 -34.57
CA LEU A 410 -3.44 -16.12 -34.95
C LEU A 410 -3.85 -15.52 -36.28
N PHE A 411 -3.74 -14.19 -36.38
CA PHE A 411 -4.03 -13.42 -37.58
C PHE A 411 -2.82 -12.57 -37.96
N ALA A 412 -2.32 -12.75 -39.18
CA ALA A 412 -1.24 -11.96 -39.77
C ALA A 412 -1.82 -10.77 -40.53
N ILE A 413 -1.43 -9.57 -40.13
CA ILE A 413 -1.88 -8.31 -40.72
C ILE A 413 -0.73 -7.74 -41.54
N ALA A 414 -0.84 -7.86 -42.86
CA ALA A 414 0.10 -7.30 -43.82
C ALA A 414 -0.20 -5.83 -44.11
N GLN A 415 0.84 -5.03 -44.24
CA GLN A 415 0.81 -3.63 -44.68
C GLN A 415 1.55 -3.51 -46.02
N GLY A 416 1.15 -2.55 -46.85
CA GLY A 416 1.71 -2.33 -48.19
C GLY A 416 0.67 -2.49 -49.31
N THR A 417 1.13 -2.50 -50.56
CA THR A 417 0.29 -2.78 -51.74
C THR A 417 0.13 -4.30 -51.91
N GLY A 418 -1.11 -4.79 -51.91
CA GLY A 418 -1.43 -6.19 -52.21
C GLY A 418 -1.45 -6.47 -53.72
N PRO A 419 -1.65 -7.72 -54.17
CA PRO A 419 -1.97 -8.92 -53.37
C PRO A 419 -0.81 -9.42 -52.49
N PHE A 420 -1.16 -10.14 -51.41
CA PHE A 420 -0.22 -10.70 -50.44
C PHE A 420 -0.26 -12.23 -50.46
N THR A 421 0.91 -12.85 -50.42
CA THR A 421 1.10 -14.29 -50.24
C THR A 421 1.64 -14.55 -48.84
N TYR A 422 1.09 -15.53 -48.14
CA TYR A 422 1.48 -15.87 -46.76
C TYR A 422 2.18 -17.22 -46.74
N HIS A 423 3.19 -17.36 -45.88
CA HIS A 423 3.87 -18.62 -45.62
C HIS A 423 4.21 -18.73 -44.14
N TRP A 424 3.49 -19.59 -43.43
CA TRP A 424 3.72 -19.86 -42.02
C TRP A 424 4.73 -21.00 -41.84
N ASN A 425 5.49 -20.96 -40.74
CA ASN A 425 6.34 -22.07 -40.32
C ASN A 425 5.56 -23.35 -39.93
N THR A 426 4.23 -23.29 -39.92
CA THR A 426 3.32 -24.43 -39.82
C THR A 426 3.01 -25.08 -41.17
N GLY A 427 3.40 -24.45 -42.29
CA GLY A 427 3.05 -24.84 -43.65
C GLY A 427 1.76 -24.19 -44.18
N ALA A 428 1.01 -23.45 -43.36
CA ALA A 428 -0.19 -22.73 -43.80
C ALA A 428 0.17 -21.55 -44.73
N ASN A 429 -0.75 -21.23 -45.66
CA ASN A 429 -0.56 -20.18 -46.68
C ASN A 429 -1.65 -19.09 -46.68
N THR A 430 -2.41 -18.98 -45.59
CA THR A 430 -3.49 -18.00 -45.43
C THR A 430 -3.10 -16.93 -44.40
N SER A 431 -3.88 -15.85 -44.31
CA SER A 431 -3.66 -14.80 -43.29
C SER A 431 -3.97 -15.23 -41.87
N ARG A 432 -4.56 -16.43 -41.66
CA ARG A 432 -4.92 -16.98 -40.35
C ARG A 432 -4.28 -18.34 -40.14
N VAL A 433 -3.88 -18.63 -38.90
CA VAL A 433 -3.39 -19.96 -38.53
C VAL A 433 -3.89 -20.33 -37.15
N GLU A 434 -4.28 -21.58 -36.96
CA GLU A 434 -4.66 -22.11 -35.66
C GLU A 434 -3.41 -22.43 -34.83
N ILE A 435 -3.51 -22.24 -33.52
CA ILE A 435 -2.43 -22.56 -32.59
C ILE A 435 -2.45 -24.07 -32.35
N THR A 436 -1.43 -24.77 -32.88
CA THR A 436 -1.17 -26.18 -32.61
C THR A 436 -0.38 -26.38 -31.31
N PRO A 437 -0.72 -27.41 -30.51
CA PRO A 437 0.13 -27.83 -29.39
C PRO A 437 1.50 -28.32 -29.89
N ASN A 438 2.55 -28.15 -29.08
CA ASN A 438 3.97 -28.47 -29.37
C ASN A 438 4.76 -27.47 -30.23
N ARG A 439 4.18 -26.31 -30.59
CA ARG A 439 4.91 -25.22 -31.24
C ARG A 439 4.88 -23.98 -30.37
N ASN A 440 6.06 -23.62 -29.86
CA ASN A 440 6.23 -22.44 -29.01
C ASN A 440 6.37 -21.15 -29.82
N GLU A 441 6.69 -21.22 -31.11
CA GLU A 441 6.91 -20.06 -31.98
C GLU A 441 6.18 -20.19 -33.32
N TYR A 442 5.41 -19.16 -33.66
CA TYR A 442 4.72 -19.03 -34.95
C TYR A 442 5.34 -17.88 -35.71
N CYS A 443 5.91 -18.18 -36.87
CA CYS A 443 6.48 -17.18 -37.76
C CYS A 443 5.72 -17.20 -39.09
N VAL A 444 5.35 -16.01 -39.58
CA VAL A 444 4.77 -15.81 -40.91
C VAL A 444 5.74 -14.98 -41.75
N THR A 445 5.91 -15.38 -43.00
CA THR A 445 6.55 -14.58 -44.04
C THR A 445 5.47 -14.16 -45.02
N VAL A 446 5.40 -12.87 -45.34
CA VAL A 446 4.44 -12.31 -46.28
C VAL A 446 5.18 -11.67 -47.43
N THR A 447 4.81 -12.00 -48.66
CA THR A 447 5.38 -11.38 -49.87
C THR A 447 4.27 -10.68 -50.65
N ASN A 448 4.51 -9.44 -51.07
CA ASN A 448 3.57 -8.72 -51.92
C ASN A 448 3.93 -8.80 -53.42
N ASP A 449 3.06 -8.27 -54.28
CA ASP A 449 3.21 -8.26 -55.74
C ASP A 449 4.41 -7.44 -56.24
N ALA A 450 4.91 -6.51 -55.41
CA ALA A 450 6.16 -5.79 -55.66
C ALA A 450 7.41 -6.53 -55.13
N HIS A 451 7.28 -7.84 -54.85
CA HIS A 451 8.34 -8.72 -54.31
C HIS A 451 8.94 -8.27 -52.97
N CYS A 452 8.23 -7.44 -52.21
CA CYS A 452 8.64 -7.05 -50.86
C CYS A 452 8.30 -8.17 -49.87
N VAL A 453 9.28 -8.63 -49.09
CA VAL A 453 9.17 -9.74 -48.14
C VAL A 453 9.24 -9.23 -46.70
N ALA A 454 8.21 -9.49 -45.90
CA ALA A 454 8.15 -9.14 -44.48
C ALA A 454 7.98 -10.39 -43.61
N LYS A 455 8.66 -10.44 -42.45
CA LYS A 455 8.59 -11.58 -41.51
C LYS A 455 8.23 -11.11 -40.11
N SER A 456 7.36 -11.84 -39.43
CA SER A 456 7.03 -11.63 -38.01
C SER A 456 6.93 -12.97 -37.29
N CYS A 457 7.30 -12.98 -36.01
CA CYS A 457 7.25 -14.16 -35.15
C CYS A 457 6.61 -13.82 -33.80
N ILE A 458 5.84 -14.76 -33.24
CA ILE A 458 5.26 -14.67 -31.89
C ILE A 458 5.51 -15.96 -31.11
N ASN A 459 5.90 -15.82 -29.84
CA ASN A 459 6.04 -16.95 -28.92
C ASN A 459 4.77 -17.13 -28.08
N ILE A 460 4.23 -18.35 -28.01
CA ILE A 460 2.92 -18.63 -27.39
C ILE A 460 3.02 -19.49 -26.13
N ASN A 461 4.17 -20.13 -25.87
CA ASN A 461 4.43 -20.96 -24.68
C ASN A 461 3.20 -21.75 -24.17
N ASN A 462 2.66 -22.63 -25.00
CA ASN A 462 1.35 -23.27 -24.83
C ASN A 462 1.36 -24.58 -24.04
N CYS A 463 2.46 -24.94 -23.36
CA CYS A 463 2.54 -26.12 -22.50
C CYS A 463 2.75 -25.70 -21.03
N LYS A 464 1.83 -24.90 -20.51
CA LYS A 464 1.80 -24.46 -19.10
C LYS A 464 0.39 -24.61 -18.54
N VAL A 465 0.30 -25.12 -17.30
CA VAL A 465 -0.95 -25.23 -16.55
C VAL A 465 -1.41 -23.84 -16.10
N VAL A 466 -2.69 -23.55 -16.28
CA VAL A 466 -3.37 -22.37 -15.74
C VAL A 466 -4.42 -22.83 -14.74
N PHE A 467 -4.46 -22.19 -13.57
CA PHE A 467 -5.47 -22.42 -12.55
C PHE A 467 -6.49 -21.29 -12.53
N ASP A 468 -7.78 -21.66 -12.52
CA ASP A 468 -8.89 -20.78 -12.23
C ASP A 468 -9.53 -21.21 -10.91
N HIS A 469 -9.52 -20.32 -9.93
CA HIS A 469 -9.97 -20.58 -8.56
C HIS A 469 -11.20 -19.73 -8.27
N VAL A 470 -12.35 -20.41 -8.13
CA VAL A 470 -13.64 -19.76 -7.86
C VAL A 470 -14.10 -20.10 -6.46
N PHE A 471 -14.32 -19.07 -5.64
CA PHE A 471 -14.82 -19.19 -4.28
C PHE A 471 -16.36 -19.27 -4.27
N ASN A 472 -16.92 -20.43 -3.90
CA ASN A 472 -18.37 -20.70 -3.98
C ASN A 472 -19.10 -20.57 -2.63
N GLY A 473 -18.49 -19.94 -1.62
CA GLY A 473 -19.12 -19.71 -0.32
C GLY A 473 -18.73 -20.72 0.78
N THR A 474 -18.72 -20.17 1.99
CA THR A 474 -18.33 -20.60 3.37
C THR A 474 -17.49 -21.85 3.67
N THR A 475 -17.40 -22.90 2.84
CA THR A 475 -16.52 -24.07 3.13
C THR A 475 -15.95 -24.78 1.91
N SER A 476 -16.24 -24.32 0.69
CA SER A 476 -15.77 -25.01 -0.51
C SER A 476 -15.40 -24.04 -1.63
N SER A 477 -14.23 -24.29 -2.24
CA SER A 477 -13.83 -23.65 -3.48
C SER A 477 -13.79 -24.67 -4.61
N THR A 478 -13.97 -24.20 -5.84
CA THR A 478 -13.73 -25.01 -7.03
C THR A 478 -12.41 -24.56 -7.64
N LEU A 479 -11.51 -25.50 -7.89
CA LEU A 479 -10.25 -25.25 -8.57
C LEU A 479 -10.29 -25.95 -9.94
N LYS A 480 -10.30 -25.15 -11.01
CA LYS A 480 -10.25 -25.63 -12.39
C LYS A 480 -8.82 -25.48 -12.92
N ALA A 481 -8.33 -26.47 -13.65
CA ALA A 481 -7.05 -26.40 -14.33
C ALA A 481 -7.23 -26.63 -15.83
N TYR A 482 -6.45 -25.94 -16.66
CA TYR A 482 -6.46 -26.12 -18.11
C TYR A 482 -5.14 -25.65 -18.74
N VAL A 483 -4.92 -26.04 -19.99
CA VAL A 483 -3.83 -25.55 -20.83
C VAL A 483 -4.46 -24.70 -21.94
N ILE A 484 -3.92 -23.50 -22.18
CA ILE A 484 -4.48 -22.56 -23.16
C ILE A 484 -4.42 -23.17 -24.56
N GLY A 485 -5.56 -23.22 -25.25
CA GLY A 485 -5.67 -23.78 -26.60
C GLY A 485 -5.81 -25.30 -26.66
N SER A 486 -6.24 -25.94 -25.56
CA SER A 486 -6.51 -27.38 -25.50
C SER A 486 -7.92 -27.63 -24.96
N ASP A 487 -8.82 -28.05 -25.83
CA ASP A 487 -10.21 -28.37 -25.46
C ASP A 487 -10.39 -29.85 -25.07
N ASP A 488 -9.38 -30.71 -25.35
CA ASP A 488 -9.40 -32.14 -25.04
C ASP A 488 -8.12 -32.54 -24.27
N SER A 489 -8.25 -32.72 -22.96
CA SER A 489 -7.13 -32.99 -22.05
C SER A 489 -7.51 -34.04 -21.00
N ARG A 490 -6.59 -34.93 -20.68
CA ARG A 490 -6.70 -35.87 -19.54
C ARG A 490 -5.98 -35.29 -18.32
N TYR A 491 -6.63 -35.35 -17.18
CA TYR A 491 -6.14 -34.77 -15.93
C TYR A 491 -5.74 -35.89 -14.97
N ARG A 492 -4.80 -35.58 -14.07
CA ARG A 492 -4.47 -36.42 -12.93
C ARG A 492 -4.11 -35.54 -11.74
N TRP A 493 -5.04 -35.38 -10.82
CA TRP A 493 -4.85 -34.58 -9.61
C TRP A 493 -4.18 -35.40 -8.51
N SER A 494 -3.49 -34.71 -7.59
CA SER A 494 -2.97 -35.29 -6.35
C SER A 494 -4.07 -35.79 -5.41
N THR A 495 -5.32 -35.36 -5.63
CA THR A 495 -6.52 -35.89 -4.98
C THR A 495 -6.98 -37.23 -5.57
N GLY A 496 -6.43 -37.64 -6.71
CA GLY A 496 -6.83 -38.83 -7.47
C GLY A 496 -7.96 -38.61 -8.48
N SER A 497 -8.49 -37.39 -8.60
CA SER A 497 -9.48 -37.04 -9.64
C SER A 497 -8.84 -36.90 -11.01
N ASP A 498 -9.60 -37.24 -12.05
CA ASP A 498 -9.23 -37.09 -13.46
C ASP A 498 -10.08 -36.01 -14.18
N ASP A 499 -10.84 -35.22 -13.41
CA ASP A 499 -11.70 -34.14 -13.92
C ASP A 499 -10.91 -32.85 -14.16
N ALA A 500 -11.41 -31.98 -15.06
CA ALA A 500 -10.82 -30.67 -15.32
C ALA A 500 -10.92 -29.70 -14.13
N SER A 501 -11.80 -29.98 -13.16
CA SER A 501 -11.93 -29.23 -11.93
C SER A 501 -12.13 -30.14 -10.72
N ILE A 502 -11.63 -29.69 -9.57
CA ILE A 502 -11.80 -30.36 -8.29
C ILE A 502 -12.44 -29.45 -7.26
N ARG A 503 -13.17 -30.05 -6.33
CA ARG A 503 -13.70 -29.38 -5.15
C ARG A 503 -12.67 -29.43 -4.02
N ILE A 504 -12.25 -28.28 -3.52
CA ILE A 504 -11.27 -28.17 -2.43
C ILE A 504 -11.92 -27.59 -1.18
N THR A 505 -11.80 -28.30 -0.07
CA THR A 505 -12.49 -28.01 1.20
C THR A 505 -11.55 -27.81 2.39
N SER A 506 -10.26 -28.12 2.25
CA SER A 506 -9.27 -28.02 3.31
C SER A 506 -7.98 -27.36 2.81
N PRO A 507 -7.27 -26.58 3.65
CA PRO A 507 -5.95 -26.04 3.31
C PRO A 507 -5.01 -27.17 2.87
N GLY A 508 -4.25 -26.95 1.79
CA GLY A 508 -3.38 -27.97 1.24
C GLY A 508 -2.78 -27.58 -0.10
N THR A 509 -1.89 -28.42 -0.61
CA THR A 509 -1.32 -28.28 -1.95
C THR A 509 -1.98 -29.27 -2.89
N TYR A 510 -2.50 -28.77 -4.01
CA TYR A 510 -3.22 -29.54 -5.04
C TYR A 510 -2.41 -29.49 -6.32
N CYS A 511 -1.79 -30.61 -6.70
CA CYS A 511 -1.00 -30.70 -7.92
C CYS A 511 -1.82 -31.41 -9.00
N VAL A 512 -1.68 -30.99 -10.26
CA VAL A 512 -2.31 -31.63 -11.40
C VAL A 512 -1.28 -31.90 -12.47
N THR A 513 -1.34 -33.09 -13.06
CA THR A 513 -0.68 -33.39 -14.33
C THR A 513 -1.74 -33.37 -15.42
N ILE A 514 -1.54 -32.53 -16.44
CA ILE A 514 -2.43 -32.44 -17.60
C ILE A 514 -1.66 -33.02 -18.78
N THR A 515 -2.26 -34.02 -19.43
CA THR A 515 -1.82 -34.49 -20.74
C THR A 515 -2.86 -34.05 -21.75
N THR A 516 -2.48 -33.20 -22.68
CA THR A 516 -3.38 -32.80 -23.77
C THR A 516 -3.50 -33.94 -24.80
N ALA A 517 -4.58 -33.99 -25.57
CA ALA A 517 -4.74 -34.94 -26.68
C ALA A 517 -3.59 -34.85 -27.71
N ALA A 518 -2.94 -33.69 -27.79
CA ALA A 518 -1.80 -33.43 -28.65
C ALA A 518 -0.42 -33.77 -28.02
N GLY A 519 -0.39 -34.44 -26.86
CA GLY A 519 0.81 -35.05 -26.30
C GLY A 519 1.67 -34.17 -25.38
N CYS A 520 1.33 -32.89 -25.18
CA CYS A 520 1.98 -32.08 -24.13
C CYS A 520 1.59 -32.66 -22.76
N VAL A 521 2.59 -33.04 -21.97
CA VAL A 521 2.47 -33.48 -20.57
C VAL A 521 3.10 -32.41 -19.69
N THR A 522 2.28 -31.72 -18.89
CA THR A 522 2.74 -30.68 -17.96
C THR A 522 2.14 -30.89 -16.58
N SER A 523 2.87 -30.47 -15.55
CA SER A 523 2.40 -30.53 -14.17
C SER A 523 2.63 -29.21 -13.45
N ASP A 524 1.68 -28.79 -12.62
CA ASP A 524 1.83 -27.63 -11.74
C ASP A 524 1.03 -27.84 -10.44
N CYS A 525 1.32 -27.03 -9.41
CA CYS A 525 0.73 -27.14 -8.09
C CYS A 525 0.11 -25.82 -7.61
N PHE A 526 -1.11 -25.92 -7.07
CA PHE A 526 -1.82 -24.83 -6.44
C PHE A 526 -1.83 -24.99 -4.91
N VAL A 527 -1.37 -23.99 -4.18
CA VAL A 527 -1.42 -23.98 -2.70
C VAL A 527 -2.68 -23.25 -2.24
N TYR A 528 -3.65 -24.01 -1.75
CA TYR A 528 -4.84 -23.45 -1.13
C TYR A 528 -4.61 -23.25 0.36
N ASN A 529 -4.64 -21.99 0.78
CA ASN A 529 -4.63 -21.61 2.18
C ASN A 529 -5.83 -20.68 2.40
N PRO A 530 -7.00 -21.18 2.85
CA PRO A 530 -8.11 -20.32 3.18
C PRO A 530 -7.68 -19.40 4.33
N ASN A 531 -7.39 -18.15 4.00
CA ASN A 531 -7.21 -17.11 4.98
C ASN A 531 -8.56 -16.93 5.70
N PRO A 532 -8.67 -17.15 7.02
CA PRO A 532 -9.94 -17.01 7.74
C PRO A 532 -10.52 -15.58 7.71
N ASN A 533 -9.81 -14.61 7.12
CA ASN A 533 -10.21 -13.20 7.05
C ASN A 533 -10.88 -12.78 5.74
N ASN A 534 -11.31 -13.69 4.87
CA ASN A 534 -11.94 -13.31 3.59
C ASN A 534 -13.48 -13.13 3.64
N GLY A 535 -14.09 -13.10 4.83
CA GLY A 535 -15.51 -12.79 5.02
C GLY A 535 -15.80 -11.52 5.81
N CYS A 536 -14.83 -11.02 6.60
CA CYS A 536 -14.94 -9.74 7.28
C CYS A 536 -13.70 -8.92 6.97
N GLN A 537 -13.87 -7.99 6.05
CA GLN A 537 -12.91 -6.93 5.84
C GLN A 537 -13.65 -5.62 6.02
N VAL A 538 -13.05 -4.72 6.78
CA VAL A 538 -13.50 -3.34 6.87
C VAL A 538 -12.33 -2.48 6.47
N THR A 539 -12.58 -1.53 5.56
CA THR A 539 -11.61 -0.50 5.21
C THR A 539 -12.18 0.84 5.60
N ILE A 540 -11.41 1.69 6.28
CA ILE A 540 -11.81 3.07 6.54
C ILE A 540 -11.37 3.93 5.36
N VAL A 541 -12.30 4.68 4.78
CA VAL A 541 -12.04 5.64 3.70
C VAL A 541 -12.43 7.03 4.17
N ARG A 542 -11.66 8.04 3.77
CA ARG A 542 -12.06 9.44 3.96
C ARG A 542 -13.18 9.79 2.98
N ASP A 543 -14.24 10.39 3.50
CA ASP A 543 -15.33 10.97 2.72
C ASP A 543 -15.31 12.48 2.94
N GLY A 544 -14.59 13.19 2.07
CA GLY A 544 -14.23 14.58 2.26
C GLY A 544 -13.24 14.81 3.42
N ASN A 545 -13.24 16.05 3.94
CA ASN A 545 -12.30 16.51 4.97
C ASN A 545 -12.79 16.29 6.41
N THR A 546 -14.09 16.00 6.60
CA THR A 546 -14.74 15.98 7.92
C THR A 546 -15.28 14.60 8.31
N HIS A 547 -15.36 13.63 7.40
CA HIS A 547 -15.94 12.32 7.69
C HIS A 547 -15.03 11.14 7.32
N LEU A 548 -15.16 10.07 8.11
CA LEU A 548 -14.61 8.75 7.82
C LEU A 548 -15.76 7.76 7.64
N VAL A 549 -15.66 6.90 6.63
CA VAL A 549 -16.66 5.88 6.30
C VAL A 549 -16.01 4.50 6.35
N ALA A 550 -16.64 3.58 7.09
CA ALA A 550 -16.27 2.16 7.11
C ALA A 550 -16.93 1.46 5.93
N ARG A 551 -16.13 0.99 4.97
CA ARG A 551 -16.59 0.22 3.82
C ARG A 551 -16.38 -1.27 4.06
N VAL A 552 -17.44 -2.03 3.80
CA VAL A 552 -17.48 -3.50 3.79
C VAL A 552 -17.76 -3.99 2.36
N PRO A 553 -17.33 -5.20 1.97
CA PRO A 553 -17.63 -5.76 0.66
C PRO A 553 -19.15 -5.84 0.40
N LEU A 554 -19.59 -5.40 -0.79
CA LEU A 554 -21.00 -5.24 -1.17
C LEU A 554 -21.85 -6.53 -1.12
N ASN A 555 -21.23 -7.70 -0.98
CA ASN A 555 -21.87 -8.97 -1.32
C ASN A 555 -22.19 -9.87 -0.11
N THR A 556 -22.15 -9.37 1.13
CA THR A 556 -22.20 -10.25 2.32
C THR A 556 -22.96 -9.68 3.52
N GLY A 557 -24.29 -9.67 3.49
CA GLY A 557 -25.13 -9.61 4.70
C GLY A 557 -25.15 -8.29 5.48
N SER A 558 -25.86 -8.29 6.61
CA SER A 558 -26.00 -7.14 7.51
C SER A 558 -24.83 -7.03 8.47
N TYR A 559 -24.41 -5.79 8.77
CA TYR A 559 -23.23 -5.49 9.58
C TYR A 559 -23.56 -4.53 10.73
N THR A 560 -22.97 -4.76 11.88
CA THR A 560 -22.95 -3.81 13.00
C THR A 560 -21.58 -3.15 13.10
N TYR A 561 -21.55 -1.85 13.41
CA TYR A 561 -20.34 -1.05 13.51
C TYR A 561 -20.15 -0.61 14.96
N HIS A 562 -18.90 -0.56 15.41
CA HIS A 562 -18.52 0.00 16.70
C HIS A 562 -17.22 0.79 16.56
N TRP A 563 -17.32 2.11 16.57
CA TRP A 563 -16.17 3.01 16.54
C TRP A 563 -15.59 3.22 17.93
N ASN A 564 -14.29 3.52 18.00
CA ASN A 564 -13.67 3.97 19.25
C ASN A 564 -14.24 5.31 19.75
N THR A 565 -14.99 6.05 18.92
CA THR A 565 -15.80 7.23 19.29
C THR A 565 -17.10 6.90 20.02
N GLY A 566 -17.49 5.62 20.08
CA GLY A 566 -18.80 5.21 20.59
C GLY A 566 -19.92 5.24 19.54
N SER A 567 -19.65 5.69 18.31
CA SER A 567 -20.62 5.63 17.21
C SER A 567 -20.88 4.19 16.76
N THR A 568 -22.13 3.89 16.42
CA THR A 568 -22.57 2.63 15.79
C THR A 568 -22.96 2.77 14.32
N ALA A 569 -22.82 3.98 13.76
CA ALA A 569 -23.07 4.25 12.35
C ALA A 569 -21.93 3.74 11.45
N SER A 570 -22.22 3.58 10.15
CA SER A 570 -21.20 3.22 9.15
C SER A 570 -20.17 4.33 8.90
N ASN A 571 -20.41 5.55 9.40
CA ASN A 571 -19.52 6.70 9.29
C ASN A 571 -19.38 7.45 10.62
N VAL A 572 -18.33 8.28 10.72
CA VAL A 572 -18.04 9.12 11.90
C VAL A 572 -17.44 10.47 11.47
N VAL A 573 -17.67 11.51 12.27
CA VAL A 573 -17.07 12.85 12.10
C VAL A 573 -15.67 12.87 12.72
N ILE A 574 -14.72 13.50 12.03
CA ILE A 574 -13.37 13.75 12.55
C ILE A 574 -13.45 14.91 13.57
N ASP A 575 -12.92 14.68 14.76
CA ASP A 575 -12.90 15.58 15.91
C ASP A 575 -11.44 15.99 16.17
N THR A 576 -11.23 17.26 16.52
CA THR A 576 -9.91 17.89 16.64
C THR A 576 -9.09 17.39 17.83
N GLY A 577 -9.68 16.57 18.71
CA GLY A 577 -9.02 15.96 19.87
C GLY A 577 -8.46 14.54 19.66
N ARG A 578 -8.70 13.88 18.51
CA ARG A 578 -8.37 12.45 18.34
C ARG A 578 -7.47 12.16 17.15
N VAL A 579 -6.33 11.51 17.42
CA VAL A 579 -5.31 11.17 16.40
C VAL A 579 -5.53 9.81 15.73
N GLU A 580 -6.31 8.92 16.34
CA GLU A 580 -6.58 7.57 15.81
C GLU A 580 -8.08 7.24 15.85
N TYR A 581 -8.59 6.76 14.72
CA TYR A 581 -9.95 6.26 14.56
C TYR A 581 -9.92 4.78 14.23
N CYS A 582 -10.55 3.96 15.08
CA CYS A 582 -10.69 2.54 14.86
C CYS A 582 -12.17 2.16 14.80
N VAL A 583 -12.53 1.33 13.83
CA VAL A 583 -13.86 0.70 13.72
C VAL A 583 -13.71 -0.80 13.86
N THR A 584 -14.58 -1.41 14.65
CA THR A 584 -14.81 -2.85 14.64
C THR A 584 -16.15 -3.11 13.97
N VAL A 585 -16.17 -4.00 12.99
CA VAL A 585 -17.37 -4.39 12.26
C VAL A 585 -17.64 -5.86 12.49
N THR A 586 -18.88 -6.19 12.83
CA THR A 586 -19.33 -7.57 13.04
C THR A 586 -20.40 -7.90 12.01
N ASN A 587 -20.19 -8.98 11.26
CA ASN A 587 -21.21 -9.50 10.37
C ASN A 587 -22.26 -10.26 11.19
N VAL A 588 -23.54 -9.88 11.09
CA VAL A 588 -24.62 -10.42 11.92
C VAL A 588 -24.90 -11.90 11.62
N THR A 589 -24.64 -12.34 10.39
CA THR A 589 -24.94 -13.71 9.93
C THR A 589 -23.81 -14.69 10.24
N THR A 590 -22.55 -14.26 10.13
CA THR A 590 -21.37 -15.12 10.31
C THR A 590 -20.69 -14.94 11.67
N ASN A 591 -21.14 -13.97 12.47
CA ASN A 591 -20.56 -13.56 13.75
C ASN A 591 -19.04 -13.26 13.68
N CYS A 592 -18.55 -12.97 12.48
CA CYS A 592 -17.15 -12.69 12.22
C CYS A 592 -16.88 -11.19 12.44
N THR A 593 -15.72 -10.87 13.03
CA THR A 593 -15.34 -9.51 13.43
C THR A 593 -14.10 -9.05 12.68
N ALA A 594 -14.12 -7.80 12.19
CA ALA A 594 -12.97 -7.17 11.54
C ALA A 594 -12.70 -5.80 12.16
N LYS A 595 -11.43 -5.48 12.39
CA LYS A 595 -10.99 -4.20 12.93
C LYS A 595 -10.11 -3.47 11.93
N SER A 596 -10.41 -2.20 11.67
CA SER A 596 -9.55 -1.29 10.91
C SER A 596 -9.29 -0.05 11.74
N CYS A 597 -8.06 0.48 11.65
CA CYS A 597 -7.66 1.72 12.29
C CYS A 597 -7.02 2.64 11.25
N ILE A 598 -7.31 3.93 11.34
CA ILE A 598 -6.64 4.98 10.58
C ILE A 598 -6.12 6.04 11.55
N ASN A 599 -4.84 6.36 11.41
CA ASN A 599 -4.27 7.54 12.04
C ASN A 599 -4.57 8.74 11.16
N ILE A 600 -5.30 9.69 11.70
CA ILE A 600 -5.41 11.02 11.10
C ILE A 600 -4.21 11.81 11.60
N SER A 601 -3.03 11.44 11.11
CA SER A 601 -1.88 12.34 11.14
C SER A 601 -2.23 13.51 10.23
N GLY A 602 -2.25 14.72 10.77
CA GLY A 602 -2.28 15.93 9.96
C GLY A 602 -1.21 15.78 8.89
N THR A 603 -1.65 15.62 7.64
CA THR A 603 -0.74 15.53 6.51
C THR A 603 0.08 16.81 6.50
N ASN A 604 1.41 16.66 6.41
CA ASN A 604 2.31 17.67 5.88
C ASN A 604 1.93 17.96 4.41
N GLY A 605 0.75 18.53 4.20
CA GLY A 605 0.43 19.34 3.04
C GLY A 605 0.82 20.76 3.41
N SER A 606 1.58 21.42 2.55
CA SER A 606 1.91 22.84 2.60
C SER A 606 0.87 23.67 3.36
N ASN A 607 1.22 24.11 4.58
CA ASN A 607 0.46 25.12 5.31
C ASN A 607 0.63 26.47 4.58
N THR A 608 -0.10 26.70 3.50
CA THR A 608 -0.36 28.06 3.05
C THR A 608 -1.44 28.62 3.97
N CYS A 609 -1.03 29.31 5.03
CA CYS A 609 -1.89 30.29 5.67
C CYS A 609 -2.02 31.45 4.70
N GLY A 610 -3.18 31.60 4.07
CA GLY A 610 -3.46 32.70 3.15
C GLY A 610 -4.45 33.67 3.78
N LEU A 611 -4.30 34.96 3.49
CA LEU A 611 -5.27 35.99 3.83
C LEU A 611 -5.83 36.57 2.53
N ILE A 612 -7.13 36.44 2.30
CA ILE A 612 -7.80 37.11 1.19
C ILE A 612 -8.45 38.37 1.74
N LEU A 613 -8.02 39.53 1.25
CA LEU A 613 -8.68 40.81 1.53
C LEU A 613 -9.70 41.06 0.42
N THR A 614 -10.96 41.23 0.79
CA THR A 614 -12.05 41.54 -0.13
C THR A 614 -12.60 42.90 0.22
N LEU A 615 -12.64 43.83 -0.74
CA LEU A 615 -13.40 45.06 -0.57
C LEU A 615 -14.89 44.74 -0.63
N SER A 616 -15.65 45.32 0.29
CA SER A 616 -17.10 45.31 0.22
C SER A 616 -17.59 45.97 -1.09
N PRO A 617 -18.75 45.57 -1.63
CA PRO A 617 -19.25 46.08 -2.92
C PRO A 617 -19.41 47.61 -2.99
N ASN A 618 -19.49 48.27 -1.83
CA ASN A 618 -19.60 49.71 -1.63
C ASN A 618 -18.25 50.42 -1.41
N GLY A 619 -17.11 49.74 -1.61
CA GLY A 619 -15.78 50.35 -1.69
C GLY A 619 -15.15 50.77 -0.35
N ASN A 620 -15.90 50.71 0.75
CA ASN A 620 -15.55 51.40 1.99
C ASN A 620 -15.18 50.48 3.17
N THR A 621 -15.15 49.17 2.97
CA THR A 621 -14.86 48.19 4.04
C THR A 621 -13.96 47.09 3.53
N LEU A 622 -12.79 46.92 4.15
CA LEU A 622 -11.86 45.83 3.85
C LEU A 622 -12.19 44.63 4.74
N VAL A 623 -12.57 43.50 4.15
CA VAL A 623 -12.91 42.27 4.86
C VAL A 623 -11.76 41.27 4.73
N ALA A 624 -11.20 40.86 5.87
CA ALA A 624 -10.10 39.92 5.95
C ALA A 624 -10.62 38.48 6.14
N ASN A 625 -10.50 37.67 5.09
CA ASN A 625 -10.93 36.27 5.07
C ASN A 625 -9.70 35.36 5.19
N PRO A 626 -9.40 34.81 6.40
CA PRO A 626 -8.32 33.85 6.55
C PRO A 626 -8.68 32.53 5.86
N THR A 627 -7.70 31.91 5.20
CA THR A 627 -7.81 30.60 4.56
C THR A 627 -6.82 29.63 5.22
N GLY A 628 -7.30 28.45 5.62
CA GLY A 628 -6.51 27.43 6.33
C GLY A 628 -7.22 26.89 7.59
N THR A 629 -6.53 26.04 8.36
CA THR A 629 -7.05 25.44 9.60
C THR A 629 -6.66 26.27 10.84
N GLY A 630 -7.65 26.76 11.61
CA GLY A 630 -7.51 27.73 12.72
C GLY A 630 -7.06 27.16 14.09
N PRO A 631 -7.14 27.94 15.20
CA PRO A 631 -7.78 29.25 15.35
C PRO A 631 -6.89 30.42 14.92
N PHE A 632 -7.50 31.46 14.35
CA PHE A 632 -6.81 32.65 13.87
C PHE A 632 -6.98 33.81 14.86
N HIS A 633 -5.89 34.50 15.17
CA HIS A 633 -5.92 35.83 15.81
C HIS A 633 -5.30 36.84 14.85
N TYR A 634 -6.00 37.95 14.61
CA TYR A 634 -5.49 39.11 13.89
C TYR A 634 -5.76 40.37 14.70
N THR A 635 -4.84 41.32 14.60
CA THR A 635 -4.94 42.64 15.22
C THR A 635 -4.70 43.69 14.16
N TRP A 636 -5.54 44.71 14.11
CA TRP A 636 -5.34 45.88 13.27
C TRP A 636 -4.49 46.90 14.03
N SER A 637 -3.40 47.38 13.43
CA SER A 637 -2.66 48.52 13.97
C SER A 637 -2.44 49.55 12.86
N ALA A 638 -2.82 50.79 13.13
CA ALA A 638 -2.56 51.93 12.27
C ALA A 638 -1.37 52.71 12.83
N ASP A 639 -0.20 52.58 12.20
CA ASP A 639 0.96 53.43 12.48
C ASP A 639 1.17 54.37 11.29
N GLY A 640 0.86 55.66 11.48
CA GLY A 640 1.36 56.75 10.65
C GLY A 640 1.10 56.64 9.13
N GLY A 641 -0.13 56.32 8.72
CA GLY A 641 -0.54 56.34 7.30
C GLY A 641 -0.36 55.02 6.54
N ARG A 642 0.03 53.92 7.21
CA ARG A 642 0.00 52.56 6.66
C ARG A 642 -0.64 51.60 7.67
N GLU A 643 -1.60 50.80 7.20
CA GLU A 643 -2.21 49.74 8.00
C GLU A 643 -1.41 48.44 7.84
N PHE A 644 -1.10 47.77 8.95
CA PHE A 644 -0.43 46.47 8.97
C PHE A 644 -1.35 45.40 9.56
N ILE A 645 -1.30 44.19 8.99
CA ILE A 645 -2.00 43.01 9.52
C ILE A 645 -0.96 41.99 9.97
N HIS A 646 -0.98 41.63 11.24
CA HIS A 646 -0.15 40.55 11.80
C HIS A 646 -1.00 39.29 12.01
N THR A 647 -0.55 38.15 11.49
CA THR A 647 -1.15 36.83 11.73
C THR A 647 -0.20 35.93 12.53
N ARG A 648 -0.70 35.24 13.56
CA ARG A 648 0.05 34.22 14.33
C ARG A 648 -0.74 32.91 14.39
N CYS A 649 -0.04 31.78 14.26
CA CYS A 649 -0.55 30.44 14.59
C CYS A 649 0.12 29.95 15.89
N CYS A 650 -0.67 29.62 16.92
CA CYS A 650 -0.15 29.04 18.16
C CYS A 650 -0.32 27.51 18.17
N ARG A 651 0.76 26.80 18.54
CA ARG A 651 0.72 25.39 18.94
C ARG A 651 0.53 25.36 20.46
N ASN A 652 -0.32 24.49 20.99
CA ASN A 652 -0.60 24.33 22.43
C ASN A 652 0.67 24.37 23.31
N VAL A 653 0.98 25.53 23.92
CA VAL A 653 1.57 25.76 25.25
C VAL A 653 1.32 27.25 25.57
N LEU A 654 0.85 27.56 26.79
CA LEU A 654 0.80 28.92 27.33
C LEU A 654 2.18 29.59 27.24
N CYS A 655 2.30 30.71 26.52
CA CYS A 655 3.46 31.59 26.63
C CYS A 655 3.01 33.00 26.99
N ASP A 656 3.30 33.34 28.25
CA ASP A 656 3.37 34.69 28.79
C ASP A 656 4.51 35.45 28.08
N CYS A 657 4.23 36.68 27.65
CA CYS A 657 5.12 37.49 26.84
C CYS A 657 6.00 38.36 27.74
N ASN A 658 7.22 37.89 28.05
CA ASN A 658 8.27 38.75 28.60
C ASN A 658 9.55 38.67 27.75
N GLN A 659 10.25 39.80 27.70
CA GLN A 659 11.04 40.26 26.57
C GLN A 659 12.34 39.47 26.27
N ARG A 660 12.80 39.68 25.01
CA ARG A 660 14.15 39.43 24.45
C ARG A 660 14.48 37.98 24.08
N GLN A 661 14.13 37.58 22.86
CA GLN A 661 15.05 37.22 21.76
C GLN A 661 14.22 36.77 20.54
N ARG A 662 14.51 37.34 19.35
CA ARG A 662 13.73 37.11 18.11
C ARG A 662 14.33 35.97 17.27
N MET A 663 13.58 34.90 17.10
CA MET A 663 13.49 34.14 15.85
C MET A 663 12.03 33.71 15.66
N CYS A 664 11.30 34.41 14.80
CA CYS A 664 9.97 34.00 14.32
C CYS A 664 9.88 34.33 12.83
N CYS A 665 9.39 33.40 12.02
CA CYS A 665 9.05 33.66 10.62
C CYS A 665 7.91 34.69 10.56
N SER A 666 8.16 35.84 9.93
CA SER A 666 7.15 36.84 9.60
C SER A 666 6.96 36.86 8.08
N CYS A 667 5.73 36.69 7.60
CA CYS A 667 5.37 37.14 6.25
C CYS A 667 5.04 38.64 6.35
N MET A 668 5.86 39.48 5.74
CA MET A 668 5.69 40.93 5.71
C MET A 668 5.18 41.32 4.31
N LEU A 669 4.00 41.92 4.22
CA LEU A 669 3.47 42.49 2.98
C LEU A 669 3.35 44.00 3.17
N CYS A 670 4.17 44.76 2.43
CA CYS A 670 4.07 46.21 2.35
C CYS A 670 3.11 46.59 1.23
N LEU A 671 2.05 47.34 1.54
CA LEU A 671 1.27 48.08 0.55
C LEU A 671 1.62 49.57 0.68
N SER A 672 2.10 50.18 -0.40
CA SER A 672 2.15 51.64 -0.52
C SER A 672 0.80 52.14 -1.01
N THR A 673 0.12 52.92 -0.19
CA THR A 673 -0.98 53.77 -0.66
C THR A 673 -0.37 55.02 -1.29
N ASN A 674 -0.65 55.24 -2.58
CA ASN A 674 -0.43 56.54 -3.21
C ASN A 674 -1.50 57.50 -2.64
N PRO A 675 -1.15 58.63 -2.02
CA PRO A 675 -2.12 59.68 -1.80
C PRO A 675 -2.22 60.48 -3.11
N TRP A 676 -3.45 60.84 -3.51
CA TRP A 676 -3.79 61.65 -4.69
C TRP A 676 -3.90 60.93 -6.04
N GLN A 677 -4.99 60.17 -6.22
CA GLN A 677 -6.08 60.42 -7.20
C GLN A 677 -7.01 59.21 -7.27
#